data_AF-A0A4S5APH2-F1
#
_entry.id   AF-A0A4S5APH2-F1
#
_cell.length_a   1.000
_cell.length_b   1.000
_cell.length_c   1.000
_cell.angle_alpha   90.00
_cell.angle_beta   90.00
_cell.angle_gamma   90.00
#
_symmetry.space_group_name_H-M   'P 1'
#
loop_
_entity.id
_entity.type
_entity.pdbx_description
1 polymer ?
#
loop_
_entity_poly.entity_id
_entity_poly.type
_entity_poly.pdbx_seq_one_letter_code
_entity_poly.pdbx_strand_id
1 'polypeptide(L)'
;MNRAAYVLGLQGSAGNRATTLLVSRHAVQRDRAGAGRPGSDDANRFLVHYFVGQGHQRRRDIDGIAAGLKERVRGQQYGLVRAVVQEVEARIEDNVVSTLMNLLLDVDLGRAAESGDGRAMLDVMYDALVTGDVSSAERKSSTRILDAKRKQVPQDTFLSGMDRRMIFPIRNIGMTRTASATFRAELLPNGKVKVRYTSIKVDQYQMFADDLKTLGGWSAVREGLVLEPEHIVAVRLHDEGLTTPVDIPALALIDYGQQIQDKTLSTAATAFFLGLTVGLGALGGGAIRGAQTQIAKGKASKAALWGARGLVWAERAAFGIQAGALFINDRRDWILKNWPDGGRTLLDAVDTANRIAGFYGAWGRLSIESIIALRTKALAASQAWKSSTAQPRALKPQERQTVKAIDDEIDLLAAELLHAQQLAARHPAPAPRGRAGFGDSPRVVEARRPPRIDTADAYEHIKRDSGGFVKLKRDGHAIVCQRCAETPSWSAGIEKDYRKELRDHAAAPYRTRLADLKLRETATPASEAAAREMLAREFGALVDDLDAFRIRARIMERSHLDPQQVDALIRLSGGQPDVVEGLLHLARYDHRRVRALLTWSSANGSPARRIWELAKKFEKRTAAPKTPFSSTRLGPYATEANISHFLEAHHYRYFEPDAIAGRPPITTMWSPKVTVQDLENHLLEAVDKLKARPWHPRPNEMSTTVKLDNGVVVQLGVHHNGYIGQFYPVSGPADLVEQVAWDELVEAFGVLFGQAAR
;
A
#
# COMPACT_ATOMS: atom_id res chain seq x y z
N MET A 1 33.87 18.70 -41.31
CA MET A 1 33.31 17.42 -40.78
C MET A 1 31.97 17.62 -40.04
N ASN A 2 31.05 18.48 -40.55
CA ASN A 2 29.88 18.96 -39.79
C ASN A 2 28.50 18.70 -40.44
N ARG A 3 28.32 17.67 -41.27
CA ARG A 3 27.03 17.45 -41.98
C ARG A 3 26.43 16.04 -42.00
N ALA A 4 27.05 15.05 -41.35
CA ALA A 4 26.56 13.65 -41.44
C ALA A 4 25.59 13.20 -40.34
N ALA A 5 25.15 14.07 -39.42
CA ALA A 5 24.32 13.70 -38.27
C ALA A 5 22.81 13.96 -38.44
N TYR A 6 22.35 14.37 -39.64
CA TYR A 6 21.02 14.96 -39.80
C TYR A 6 19.90 13.99 -40.22
N VAL A 7 20.16 12.68 -40.37
CA VAL A 7 19.12 11.73 -40.78
C VAL A 7 19.29 10.47 -39.97
N LEU A 8 18.37 10.23 -39.02
CA LEU A 8 17.87 8.93 -38.58
C LEU A 8 16.88 9.15 -37.42
N GLY A 9 15.62 9.40 -37.79
CA GLY A 9 14.49 9.23 -36.88
C GLY A 9 14.10 7.76 -36.84
N LEU A 10 14.42 7.07 -35.74
CA LEU A 10 13.88 5.74 -35.43
C LEU A 10 13.68 5.63 -33.91
N GLN A 11 12.42 5.51 -33.50
CA GLN A 11 12.01 5.19 -32.13
C GLN A 11 12.20 3.69 -31.86
N GLY A 12 12.73 3.35 -30.68
CA GLY A 12 12.68 2.00 -30.09
C GLY A 12 13.78 1.02 -30.51
N SER A 13 14.47 0.44 -29.52
CA SER A 13 15.50 -0.63 -29.58
C SER A 13 16.80 -0.37 -30.38
N ALA A 14 16.75 0.37 -31.48
CA ALA A 14 17.90 0.69 -32.34
C ALA A 14 18.87 1.70 -31.67
N GLY A 15 18.35 2.62 -30.85
CA GLY A 15 19.16 3.58 -30.11
C GLY A 15 20.18 2.93 -29.17
N ASN A 16 19.81 1.84 -28.47
CA ASN A 16 20.73 1.14 -27.56
C ASN A 16 21.86 0.41 -28.29
N ARG A 17 21.60 -0.15 -29.49
CA ARG A 17 22.69 -0.69 -30.33
C ARG A 17 23.59 0.44 -30.82
N ALA A 18 23.04 1.61 -31.15
CA ALA A 18 23.81 2.77 -31.58
C ALA A 18 24.72 3.31 -30.47
N THR A 19 24.30 3.31 -29.19
CA THR A 19 25.14 3.77 -28.06
C THR A 19 26.34 2.83 -27.82
N THR A 20 26.12 1.52 -27.83
CA THR A 20 27.21 0.53 -27.75
C THR A 20 28.14 0.61 -28.96
N LEU A 21 27.58 0.82 -30.16
CA LEU A 21 28.34 1.08 -31.39
C LEU A 21 29.10 2.41 -31.37
N LEU A 22 28.59 3.46 -30.72
CA LEU A 22 29.23 4.77 -30.60
C LEU A 22 30.42 4.73 -29.66
N VAL A 23 30.28 4.09 -28.49
CA VAL A 23 31.41 3.86 -27.56
C VAL A 23 32.47 2.99 -28.23
N SER A 24 32.04 1.95 -28.96
CA SER A 24 32.95 1.09 -29.72
C SER A 24 33.64 1.83 -30.86
N ARG A 25 32.93 2.70 -31.60
CA ARG A 25 33.51 3.55 -32.66
C ARG A 25 34.46 4.60 -32.11
N HIS A 26 34.16 5.19 -30.95
CA HIS A 26 35.02 6.19 -30.33
C HIS A 26 36.31 5.54 -29.80
N ALA A 27 36.21 4.34 -29.21
CA ALA A 27 37.36 3.52 -28.84
C ALA A 27 38.21 3.14 -30.07
N VAL A 28 37.57 2.71 -31.17
CA VAL A 28 38.26 2.36 -32.44
C VAL A 28 38.89 3.59 -33.12
N GLN A 29 38.24 4.77 -33.08
CA GLN A 29 38.81 6.01 -33.63
C GLN A 29 40.02 6.50 -32.83
N ARG A 30 40.02 6.34 -31.50
CA ARG A 30 41.18 6.69 -30.65
C ARG A 30 42.33 5.69 -30.76
N ASP A 31 42.04 4.39 -30.89
CA ASP A 31 43.06 3.36 -31.20
C ASP A 31 43.73 3.67 -32.55
N ARG A 32 42.95 4.06 -33.57
CA ARG A 32 43.49 4.50 -34.87
C ARG A 32 44.29 5.79 -34.81
N ALA A 33 44.08 6.62 -33.78
CA ALA A 33 44.82 7.85 -33.53
C ALA A 33 46.04 7.64 -32.60
N GLY A 34 46.33 6.40 -32.19
CA GLY A 34 47.45 6.09 -31.29
C GLY A 34 47.25 6.54 -29.83
N ALA A 35 46.02 6.90 -29.44
CA ALA A 35 45.72 7.49 -28.13
C ALA A 35 45.53 6.46 -26.99
N GLY A 36 45.70 5.16 -27.27
CA GLY A 36 45.41 4.08 -26.33
C GLY A 36 43.91 3.91 -26.04
N ARG A 37 43.52 2.74 -25.53
CA ARG A 37 42.15 2.53 -25.04
C ARG A 37 41.88 3.51 -23.90
N PRO A 38 40.76 4.26 -23.92
CA PRO A 38 40.43 5.13 -22.81
C PRO A 38 40.35 4.31 -21.52
N GLY A 39 40.94 4.83 -20.45
CA GLY A 39 40.67 4.32 -19.10
C GLY A 39 39.17 4.34 -18.82
N SER A 40 38.71 3.55 -17.85
CA SER A 40 37.30 3.51 -17.43
C SER A 40 36.70 4.89 -17.19
N ASP A 41 37.52 5.83 -16.73
CA ASP A 41 37.11 7.18 -16.35
C ASP A 41 36.77 8.06 -17.56
N ASP A 42 37.55 7.96 -18.64
CA ASP A 42 37.29 8.68 -19.89
C ASP A 42 36.01 8.18 -20.58
N ALA A 43 35.78 6.87 -20.54
CA ALA A 43 34.57 6.26 -21.08
C ALA A 43 33.33 6.68 -20.27
N ASN A 44 33.44 6.73 -18.94
CA ASN A 44 32.36 7.19 -18.07
C ASN A 44 32.06 8.67 -18.28
N ARG A 45 33.09 9.53 -18.38
CA ARG A 45 32.91 10.97 -18.66
C ARG A 45 32.22 11.20 -20.01
N PHE A 46 32.60 10.45 -21.05
CA PHE A 46 31.91 10.50 -22.34
C PHE A 46 30.44 10.09 -22.23
N LEU A 47 30.14 9.02 -21.49
CA LEU A 47 28.77 8.54 -21.30
C LEU A 47 27.91 9.54 -20.52
N VAL A 48 28.47 10.17 -19.47
CA VAL A 48 27.79 11.25 -18.73
C VAL A 48 27.47 12.40 -19.69
N HIS A 49 28.44 12.91 -20.43
CA HIS A 49 28.21 13.98 -21.41
C HIS A 49 27.21 13.57 -22.51
N TYR A 50 27.21 12.31 -22.93
CA TYR A 50 26.25 11.82 -23.90
C TYR A 50 24.82 11.89 -23.34
N PHE A 51 24.57 11.35 -22.15
CA PHE A 51 23.22 11.36 -21.55
C PHE A 51 22.75 12.78 -21.23
N VAL A 52 23.61 13.60 -20.63
CA VAL A 52 23.31 15.01 -20.33
C VAL A 52 23.07 15.81 -21.62
N GLY A 53 23.89 15.57 -22.65
CA GLY A 53 23.74 16.18 -23.97
C GLY A 53 22.44 15.80 -24.69
N GLN A 54 21.96 14.56 -24.56
CA GLN A 54 20.64 14.16 -25.07
C GLN A 54 19.52 14.96 -24.39
N GLY A 55 19.62 15.18 -23.07
CA GLY A 55 18.67 15.99 -22.32
C GLY A 55 18.56 17.44 -22.84
N HIS A 56 19.70 18.05 -23.19
CA HIS A 56 19.75 19.42 -23.71
C HIS A 56 19.34 19.57 -25.18
N GLN A 57 19.78 18.67 -26.07
CA GLN A 57 19.67 18.89 -27.52
C GLN A 57 18.40 18.30 -28.15
N ARG A 58 17.80 17.27 -27.56
CA ARG A 58 16.64 16.56 -28.13
C ARG A 58 15.45 16.62 -27.18
N ARG A 59 14.75 17.76 -27.12
CA ARG A 59 13.44 17.92 -26.44
C ARG A 59 13.24 16.99 -25.22
N ARG A 60 14.15 17.01 -24.24
CA ARG A 60 14.05 16.21 -23.00
C ARG A 60 13.71 14.73 -23.26
N ASP A 61 14.58 14.00 -23.94
CA ASP A 61 14.44 12.54 -24.15
C ASP A 61 14.61 11.74 -22.84
N ILE A 62 13.66 11.95 -21.91
CA ILE A 62 13.62 11.36 -20.58
C ILE A 62 13.56 9.82 -20.68
N ASP A 63 12.72 9.31 -21.59
CA ASP A 63 12.56 7.87 -21.82
C ASP A 63 13.84 7.23 -22.34
N GLY A 64 14.53 7.88 -23.29
CA GLY A 64 15.81 7.41 -23.82
C GLY A 64 16.92 7.37 -22.76
N ILE A 65 17.00 8.41 -21.93
CA ILE A 65 17.96 8.45 -20.80
C ILE A 65 17.64 7.33 -19.80
N ALA A 66 16.40 7.24 -19.34
CA ALA A 66 15.97 6.23 -18.37
C ALA A 66 16.17 4.79 -18.88
N ALA A 67 15.86 4.51 -20.15
CA ALA A 67 16.09 3.21 -20.75
C ALA A 67 17.58 2.86 -20.84
N GLY A 68 18.43 3.85 -21.12
CA GLY A 68 19.89 3.69 -21.09
C GLY A 68 20.42 3.38 -19.69
N LEU A 69 19.94 4.11 -18.68
CA LEU A 69 20.33 3.93 -17.28
C LEU A 69 19.88 2.58 -16.71
N LYS A 70 18.70 2.08 -17.09
CA LYS A 70 18.18 0.77 -16.67
C LYS A 70 19.17 -0.37 -16.92
N GLU A 71 19.73 -0.43 -18.12
CA GLU A 71 20.71 -1.47 -18.48
C GLU A 71 22.00 -1.33 -17.67
N ARG A 72 22.37 -0.10 -17.26
CA ARG A 72 23.53 0.16 -16.40
C ARG A 72 23.29 -0.26 -14.96
N VAL A 73 22.09 -0.04 -14.41
CA VAL A 73 21.69 -0.58 -13.10
C VAL A 73 21.79 -2.10 -13.12
N ARG A 74 21.27 -2.77 -14.15
CA ARG A 74 21.33 -4.23 -14.28
C ARG A 74 22.75 -4.77 -14.46
N GLY A 75 23.58 -4.02 -15.17
CA GLY A 75 25.02 -4.27 -15.30
C GLY A 75 25.85 -3.86 -14.09
N GLN A 76 25.23 -3.44 -12.98
CA GLN A 76 25.86 -2.99 -11.73
C GLN A 76 26.82 -1.80 -11.89
N GLN A 77 26.60 -0.96 -12.90
CA GLN A 77 27.38 0.25 -13.17
C GLN A 77 26.80 1.44 -12.40
N TYR A 78 26.60 1.27 -11.09
CA TYR A 78 25.88 2.21 -10.24
C TYR A 78 26.54 3.59 -10.15
N GLY A 79 27.88 3.64 -10.15
CA GLY A 79 28.62 4.91 -10.15
C GLY A 79 28.36 5.78 -11.37
N LEU A 80 28.19 5.16 -12.55
CA LEU A 80 27.83 5.88 -13.77
C LEU A 80 26.38 6.41 -13.70
N VAL A 81 25.45 5.59 -13.22
CA VAL A 81 24.05 6.00 -13.06
C VAL A 81 23.95 7.19 -12.10
N ARG A 82 24.63 7.11 -10.95
CA ARG A 82 24.72 8.20 -9.98
C ARG A 82 25.25 9.48 -10.62
N ALA A 83 26.37 9.41 -11.33
CA ALA A 83 26.97 10.57 -11.99
C ALA A 83 26.04 11.19 -13.05
N VAL A 84 25.32 10.37 -13.83
CA VAL A 84 24.35 10.90 -14.80
C VAL A 84 23.21 11.63 -14.10
N VAL A 85 22.62 11.05 -13.04
CA VAL A 85 21.52 11.70 -12.31
C VAL A 85 21.95 13.05 -11.74
N GLN A 86 23.12 13.13 -11.11
CA GLN A 86 23.64 14.38 -10.53
C GLN A 86 23.98 15.48 -11.55
N GLU A 87 24.22 15.12 -12.81
CA GLU A 87 24.59 16.05 -13.88
C GLU A 87 23.39 16.43 -14.78
N VAL A 88 22.28 15.70 -14.68
CA VAL A 88 21.04 16.04 -15.36
C VAL A 88 20.48 17.33 -14.75
N GLU A 89 19.93 18.20 -15.59
CA GLU A 89 19.36 19.47 -15.15
C GLU A 89 18.24 19.24 -14.12
N ALA A 90 18.31 19.92 -12.97
CA ALA A 90 17.41 19.73 -11.82
C ALA A 90 15.90 19.72 -12.19
N ARG A 91 15.49 20.47 -13.23
CA ARG A 91 14.09 20.53 -13.70
C ARG A 91 13.56 19.25 -14.38
N ILE A 92 14.41 18.28 -14.69
CA ILE A 92 14.04 17.00 -15.32
C ILE A 92 14.63 15.79 -14.60
N GLU A 93 15.43 16.01 -13.56
CA GLU A 93 16.12 14.94 -12.81
C GLU A 93 15.09 13.98 -12.18
N ASP A 94 14.10 14.53 -11.49
CA ASP A 94 12.93 13.85 -10.94
C ASP A 94 12.22 12.95 -11.97
N ASN A 95 11.96 13.49 -13.16
CA ASN A 95 11.28 12.81 -14.26
C ASN A 95 12.13 11.66 -14.82
N VAL A 96 13.44 11.87 -14.98
CA VAL A 96 14.38 10.81 -15.42
C VAL A 96 14.41 9.67 -14.39
N VAL A 97 14.52 10.00 -13.11
CA VAL A 97 14.55 8.99 -12.05
C VAL A 97 13.21 8.29 -11.91
N SER A 98 12.09 9.00 -12.00
CA SER A 98 10.74 8.44 -11.97
C SER A 98 10.50 7.46 -13.11
N THR A 99 10.84 7.83 -14.34
CA THR A 99 10.76 6.93 -15.50
C THR A 99 11.70 5.73 -15.35
N LEU A 100 12.92 5.92 -14.86
CA LEU A 100 13.85 4.81 -14.56
C LEU A 100 13.24 3.85 -13.53
N MET A 101 12.64 4.37 -12.47
CA MET A 101 11.99 3.56 -11.43
C MET A 101 10.82 2.74 -11.96
N ASN A 102 10.05 3.26 -12.93
CA ASN A 102 9.00 2.50 -13.61
C ASN A 102 9.55 1.35 -14.47
N LEU A 103 10.80 1.46 -14.93
CA LEU A 103 11.48 0.44 -15.73
C LEU A 103 12.21 -0.62 -14.90
N LEU A 104 12.56 -0.31 -13.64
CA LEU A 104 13.26 -1.21 -12.71
C LEU A 104 12.28 -2.07 -11.92
N LEU A 105 12.62 -3.35 -11.76
CA LEU A 105 11.89 -4.26 -10.88
C LEU A 105 12.41 -4.17 -9.44
N ASP A 106 11.63 -4.58 -8.45
CA ASP A 106 12.07 -4.57 -7.05
C ASP A 106 13.30 -5.48 -6.80
N VAL A 107 13.50 -6.51 -7.63
CA VAL A 107 14.71 -7.35 -7.61
C VAL A 107 15.95 -6.59 -8.08
N ASP A 108 15.81 -5.64 -9.02
CA ASP A 108 16.91 -4.80 -9.48
C ASP A 108 17.34 -3.84 -8.36
N LEU A 109 16.36 -3.24 -7.65
CA LEU A 109 16.62 -2.37 -6.49
C LEU A 109 17.23 -3.15 -5.31
N GLY A 110 16.72 -4.35 -5.04
CA GLY A 110 17.28 -5.23 -4.01
C GLY A 110 18.75 -5.55 -4.27
N ARG A 111 19.09 -5.92 -5.51
CA ARG A 111 20.47 -6.17 -5.93
C ARG A 111 21.35 -4.93 -5.82
N ALA A 112 20.85 -3.75 -6.16
CA ALA A 112 21.59 -2.50 -5.99
C ALA A 112 21.92 -2.26 -4.50
N ALA A 113 20.93 -2.44 -3.62
CA ALA A 113 21.08 -2.21 -2.19
C ALA A 113 22.11 -3.13 -1.50
N GLU A 114 22.42 -4.30 -2.08
CA GLU A 114 23.44 -5.23 -1.57
C GLU A 114 24.88 -4.64 -1.62
N SER A 115 25.13 -3.67 -2.52
CA SER A 115 26.45 -3.05 -2.70
C SER A 115 26.51 -1.61 -2.17
N GLY A 116 27.70 -1.15 -1.74
CA GLY A 116 27.90 0.23 -1.29
C GLY A 116 27.61 1.25 -2.39
N ASP A 117 28.15 1.04 -3.60
CA ASP A 117 27.91 1.92 -4.75
C ASP A 117 26.45 1.95 -5.18
N GLY A 118 25.77 0.80 -5.15
CA GLY A 118 24.34 0.72 -5.47
C GLY A 118 23.48 1.42 -4.43
N ARG A 119 23.82 1.33 -3.13
CA ARG A 119 23.16 2.14 -2.09
C ARG A 119 23.36 3.64 -2.32
N ALA A 120 24.57 4.07 -2.65
CA ALA A 120 24.85 5.49 -2.92
C ALA A 120 24.12 6.01 -4.18
N MET A 121 23.95 5.17 -5.21
CA MET A 121 23.11 5.50 -6.36
C MET A 121 21.63 5.65 -5.94
N LEU A 122 21.13 4.72 -5.12
CA LEU A 122 19.76 4.78 -4.61
C LEU A 122 19.52 6.02 -3.73
N ASP A 123 20.53 6.49 -2.99
CA ASP A 123 20.44 7.72 -2.19
C ASP A 123 20.22 8.96 -3.06
N VAL A 124 20.99 9.10 -4.13
CA VAL A 124 20.83 10.19 -5.10
C VAL A 124 19.50 10.10 -5.83
N MET A 125 19.09 8.91 -6.25
CA MET A 125 17.77 8.72 -6.87
C MET A 125 16.63 9.06 -5.90
N TYR A 126 16.78 8.75 -4.60
CA TYR A 126 15.79 9.12 -3.60
C TYR A 126 15.69 10.63 -3.45
N ASP A 127 16.83 11.33 -3.29
CA ASP A 127 16.90 12.79 -3.16
C ASP A 127 16.24 13.50 -4.35
N ALA A 128 16.53 13.03 -5.58
CA ALA A 128 15.91 13.53 -6.80
C ALA A 128 14.38 13.36 -6.83
N LEU A 129 13.84 12.25 -6.32
CA LEU A 129 12.39 11.99 -6.30
C LEU A 129 11.63 12.75 -5.23
N VAL A 130 12.31 13.24 -4.18
CA VAL A 130 11.66 13.90 -3.04
C VAL A 130 11.97 15.40 -2.95
N THR A 131 12.72 15.93 -3.91
CA THR A 131 13.03 17.36 -4.02
C THR A 131 12.04 18.04 -4.95
N GLY A 132 11.46 19.17 -4.53
CA GLY A 132 10.47 19.92 -5.33
C GLY A 132 9.02 19.45 -5.12
N ASP A 133 8.19 19.62 -6.14
CA ASP A 133 6.77 19.25 -6.11
C ASP A 133 6.60 17.74 -6.32
N VAL A 134 6.56 16.98 -5.21
CA VAL A 134 6.52 15.52 -5.25
C VAL A 134 5.12 14.97 -5.58
N SER A 135 4.98 14.33 -6.73
CA SER A 135 3.77 13.60 -7.13
C SER A 135 3.57 12.29 -6.33
N SER A 136 2.36 11.73 -6.39
CA SER A 136 2.05 10.44 -5.77
C SER A 136 2.86 9.28 -6.37
N ALA A 137 3.18 9.35 -7.67
CA ALA A 137 3.99 8.36 -8.38
C ALA A 137 5.46 8.40 -7.94
N GLU A 138 6.03 9.59 -7.80
CA GLU A 138 7.40 9.78 -7.28
C GLU A 138 7.52 9.30 -5.84
N ARG A 139 6.52 9.62 -5.00
CA ARG A 139 6.46 9.13 -3.61
C ARG A 139 6.39 7.61 -3.53
N LYS A 140 5.64 6.97 -4.43
CA LYS A 140 5.61 5.50 -4.53
C LYS A 140 6.98 4.94 -4.93
N SER A 141 7.65 5.60 -5.87
CA SER A 141 9.00 5.22 -6.31
C SER A 141 10.05 5.41 -5.21
N SER A 142 10.02 6.52 -4.48
CA SER A 142 10.93 6.79 -3.37
C SER A 142 10.73 5.79 -2.22
N THR A 143 9.48 5.39 -1.95
CA THR A 143 9.15 4.32 -0.99
C THR A 143 9.78 2.99 -1.38
N ARG A 144 9.74 2.62 -2.67
CA ARG A 144 10.39 1.38 -3.17
C ARG A 144 11.90 1.38 -2.94
N ILE A 145 12.55 2.55 -3.05
CA ILE A 145 13.98 2.70 -2.75
C ILE A 145 14.24 2.47 -1.25
N LEU A 146 13.47 3.13 -0.38
CA LEU A 146 13.60 2.94 1.07
C LEU A 146 13.37 1.47 1.47
N ASP A 147 12.37 0.81 0.90
CA ASP A 147 12.08 -0.61 1.15
C ASP A 147 13.23 -1.51 0.68
N ALA A 148 13.85 -1.21 -0.46
CA ALA A 148 15.03 -1.96 -0.92
C ALA A 148 16.21 -1.79 0.03
N LYS A 149 16.47 -0.56 0.51
CA LYS A 149 17.56 -0.28 1.46
C LYS A 149 17.30 -0.88 2.86
N ARG A 150 16.08 -0.77 3.38
CA ARG A 150 15.68 -1.32 4.70
C ARG A 150 15.95 -2.82 4.82
N LYS A 151 15.74 -3.57 3.74
CA LYS A 151 16.03 -5.02 3.68
C LYS A 151 17.49 -5.37 3.97
N GLN A 152 18.41 -4.41 3.84
CA GLN A 152 19.84 -4.60 4.04
C GLN A 152 20.31 -4.17 5.43
N VAL A 153 19.44 -3.55 6.26
CA VAL A 153 19.78 -3.16 7.63
C VAL A 153 19.73 -4.40 8.53
N PRO A 154 20.87 -4.85 9.08
CA PRO A 154 20.90 -5.98 9.99
C PRO A 154 20.04 -5.70 11.23
N GLN A 155 19.36 -6.74 11.73
CA GLN A 155 18.38 -6.56 12.82
C GLN A 155 19.01 -6.25 14.16
N ASP A 156 20.14 -6.85 14.46
CA ASP A 156 21.02 -6.47 15.57
C ASP A 156 21.40 -4.99 15.52
N THR A 157 21.69 -4.45 14.32
CA THR A 157 21.95 -3.01 14.12
C THR A 157 20.70 -2.18 14.40
N PHE A 158 19.52 -2.60 13.91
CA PHE A 158 18.26 -1.91 14.21
C PHE A 158 17.94 -1.92 15.71
N LEU A 159 18.01 -3.10 16.36
CA LEU A 159 17.70 -3.28 17.78
C LEU A 159 18.66 -2.50 18.69
N SER A 160 19.97 -2.56 18.42
CA SER A 160 20.95 -1.78 19.18
C SER A 160 20.79 -0.26 18.97
N GLY A 161 20.32 0.16 17.80
CA GLY A 161 19.93 1.54 17.53
C GLY A 161 18.73 2.01 18.35
N MET A 162 17.83 1.12 18.76
CA MET A 162 16.62 1.47 19.53
C MET A 162 16.95 2.03 20.93
N ASP A 163 18.05 1.64 21.57
CA ASP A 163 18.36 2.14 22.92
C ASP A 163 19.08 3.50 22.90
N ARG A 164 19.62 3.91 21.73
CA ARG A 164 20.37 5.15 21.53
C ARG A 164 19.72 6.05 20.48
N ARG A 165 18.38 6.02 20.41
CA ARG A 165 17.61 6.68 19.36
C ARG A 165 17.81 8.19 19.34
N MET A 166 18.18 8.69 18.17
CA MET A 166 18.11 10.11 17.83
C MET A 166 16.67 10.46 17.44
N ILE A 167 15.95 11.18 18.30
CA ILE A 167 14.55 11.56 18.10
C ILE A 167 14.49 13.00 17.58
N PHE A 168 14.01 13.16 16.36
CA PHE A 168 13.76 14.43 15.71
C PHE A 168 12.33 14.91 16.00
N PRO A 169 12.13 15.90 16.89
CA PRO A 169 10.81 16.48 17.09
C PRO A 169 10.40 17.27 15.84
N ILE A 170 9.18 17.04 15.37
CA ILE A 170 8.59 17.76 14.24
C ILE A 170 7.32 18.44 14.70
N ARG A 171 7.24 19.75 14.45
CA ARG A 171 6.03 20.54 14.65
C ARG A 171 6.02 21.73 13.69
N ASN A 172 4.98 21.86 12.89
CA ASN A 172 4.85 22.95 11.94
C ASN A 172 4.55 24.27 12.64
N ILE A 173 5.02 25.35 12.02
CA ILE A 173 4.59 26.69 12.39
C ILE A 173 3.13 26.89 11.96
N GLY A 174 2.31 27.40 12.87
CA GLY A 174 0.89 27.68 12.61
C GLY A 174 0.54 29.09 13.06
N MET A 175 -0.57 29.64 12.55
CA MET A 175 -1.00 31.02 12.86
C MET A 175 -1.16 31.28 14.36
N THR A 176 -1.54 30.24 15.13
CA THR A 176 -1.69 30.29 16.59
C THR A 176 -0.68 29.39 17.32
N ARG A 177 0.26 28.76 16.59
CA ARG A 177 1.24 27.80 17.15
C ARG A 177 2.62 28.43 17.11
N THR A 178 3.02 28.99 18.25
CA THR A 178 4.32 29.65 18.42
C THR A 178 5.48 28.67 18.62
N ALA A 179 5.19 27.49 19.20
CA ALA A 179 6.16 26.41 19.35
C ALA A 179 6.24 25.57 18.08
N SER A 180 7.36 25.69 17.35
CA SER A 180 7.66 24.92 16.14
C SER A 180 8.99 24.19 16.26
N ALA A 181 9.09 23.07 15.56
CA ALA A 181 10.28 22.24 15.46
C ALA A 181 10.42 21.85 13.98
N THR A 182 10.91 22.79 13.17
CA THR A 182 11.14 22.61 11.74
C THR A 182 12.63 22.43 11.46
N PHE A 183 12.98 21.50 10.58
CA PHE A 183 14.35 21.29 10.13
C PHE A 183 14.41 21.20 8.60
N ARG A 184 15.62 21.38 8.08
CA ARG A 184 15.98 21.06 6.70
C ARG A 184 16.92 19.85 6.73
N ALA A 185 16.69 18.91 5.82
CA ALA A 185 17.60 17.81 5.59
C ALA A 185 18.02 17.83 4.12
N GLU A 186 19.28 17.49 3.85
CA GLU A 186 19.85 17.46 2.49
C GLU A 186 20.86 16.33 2.37
N LEU A 187 20.95 15.74 1.18
CA LEU A 187 22.02 14.81 0.83
C LEU A 187 23.29 15.60 0.50
N LEU A 188 24.36 15.39 1.26
CA LEU A 188 25.66 15.99 1.01
C LEU A 188 26.39 15.30 -0.15
N PRO A 189 27.37 15.98 -0.80
CA PRO A 189 28.17 15.38 -1.88
C PRO A 189 28.92 14.10 -1.47
N ASN A 190 29.21 13.92 -0.18
CA ASN A 190 29.83 12.71 0.35
C ASN A 190 28.83 11.56 0.61
N GLY A 191 27.57 11.72 0.22
CA GLY A 191 26.49 10.74 0.39
C GLY A 191 25.87 10.70 1.78
N LYS A 192 26.26 11.58 2.70
CA LYS A 192 25.67 11.65 4.06
C LYS A 192 24.48 12.59 4.09
N VAL A 193 23.55 12.36 5.01
CA VAL A 193 22.40 13.24 5.22
C VAL A 193 22.74 14.26 6.29
N LYS A 194 22.65 15.55 5.96
CA LYS A 194 22.80 16.63 6.94
C LYS A 194 21.43 17.16 7.36
N VAL A 195 21.17 17.20 8.66
CA VAL A 195 19.90 17.64 9.23
C VAL A 195 20.13 18.84 10.15
N ARG A 196 19.50 19.97 9.86
CA ARG A 196 19.66 21.22 10.63
C ARG A 196 18.31 21.85 10.95
N TYR A 197 18.08 22.17 12.22
CA TYR A 197 16.86 22.88 12.62
C TYR A 197 16.87 24.33 12.12
N THR A 198 15.76 24.75 11.51
CA THR A 198 15.53 26.11 11.00
C THR A 198 14.72 26.96 11.98
N SER A 199 14.01 26.32 12.92
CA SER A 199 13.29 27.00 14.00
C SER A 199 14.25 27.57 15.05
N ILE A 200 14.26 28.90 15.22
CA ILE A 200 15.22 29.65 16.07
C ILE A 200 15.03 29.41 17.59
N LYS A 201 13.91 28.79 18.00
CA LYS A 201 13.52 28.65 19.43
C LYS A 201 13.14 27.24 19.84
N VAL A 202 13.51 26.21 19.08
CA VAL A 202 13.10 24.83 19.40
C VAL A 202 13.59 24.39 20.79
N ASP A 203 14.74 24.90 21.25
CA ASP A 203 15.33 24.65 22.56
C ASP A 203 14.61 25.38 23.72
N GLN A 204 13.86 26.44 23.43
CA GLN A 204 13.13 27.22 24.44
C GLN A 204 11.80 26.57 24.85
N TYR A 205 11.32 25.58 24.10
CA TYR A 205 10.05 24.91 24.37
C TYR A 205 10.27 23.59 25.08
N GLN A 206 9.82 23.50 26.34
CA GLN A 206 9.98 22.32 27.20
C GLN A 206 9.51 21.01 26.54
N MET A 207 8.49 21.09 25.67
CA MET A 207 7.94 19.92 24.98
C MET A 207 8.94 19.22 24.04
N PHE A 208 9.99 19.91 23.58
CA PHE A 208 11.03 19.33 22.72
C PHE A 208 12.31 18.97 23.49
N ALA A 209 12.42 19.34 24.77
CA ALA A 209 13.66 19.25 25.52
C ALA A 209 14.20 17.82 25.60
N ASP A 210 13.34 16.83 25.86
CA ASP A 210 13.77 15.43 25.97
C ASP A 210 14.18 14.85 24.61
N ASP A 211 13.51 15.24 23.52
CA ASP A 211 13.88 14.81 22.18
C ASP A 211 15.23 15.43 21.77
N LEU A 212 15.44 16.72 22.04
CA LEU A 212 16.71 17.41 21.75
C LEU A 212 17.91 16.84 22.53
N LYS A 213 17.72 16.33 23.75
CA LYS A 213 18.79 15.64 24.51
C LYS A 213 19.32 14.44 23.74
N THR A 214 18.43 13.70 23.05
CA THR A 214 18.84 12.54 22.24
C THR A 214 19.68 12.92 21.02
N LEU A 215 19.63 14.19 20.62
CA LEU A 215 20.33 14.75 19.47
C LEU A 215 21.64 15.47 19.84
N GLY A 216 22.08 15.37 21.09
CA GLY A 216 23.27 16.08 21.59
C GLY A 216 23.00 17.55 21.97
N GLY A 217 21.73 17.93 22.10
CA GLY A 217 21.32 19.28 22.51
C GLY A 217 21.30 20.31 21.37
N TRP A 218 21.02 21.57 21.73
CA TRP A 218 20.76 22.65 20.76
C TRP A 218 21.95 22.96 19.84
N SER A 219 23.19 22.97 20.34
CA SER A 219 24.36 23.31 19.52
C SER A 219 24.52 22.34 18.35
N ALA A 220 24.40 21.04 18.64
CA ALA A 220 24.54 19.99 17.63
C ALA A 220 23.47 20.08 16.54
N VAL A 221 22.20 20.29 16.91
CA VAL A 221 21.10 20.38 15.95
C VAL A 221 21.07 21.69 15.15
N ARG A 222 21.65 22.76 15.69
CA ARG A 222 21.79 24.07 15.03
C ARG A 222 22.93 24.07 14.01
N GLU A 223 24.07 23.45 14.34
CA GLU A 223 25.21 23.30 13.42
C GLU A 223 24.90 22.30 12.29
N GLY A 224 24.08 21.30 12.63
CA GLY A 224 23.57 20.29 11.72
C GLY A 224 24.21 18.94 11.99
N LEU A 225 23.37 17.93 12.19
CA LEU A 225 23.78 16.55 12.40
C LEU A 225 24.08 15.89 11.05
N VAL A 226 25.21 15.22 10.93
CA VAL A 226 25.60 14.48 9.73
C VAL A 226 25.44 13.00 10.01
N LEU A 227 24.56 12.35 9.26
CA LEU A 227 24.15 10.96 9.46
C LEU A 227 24.43 10.13 8.21
N GLU A 228 24.74 8.85 8.39
CA GLU A 228 24.71 7.89 7.27
C GLU A 228 23.25 7.72 6.80
N PRO A 229 22.97 7.59 5.49
CA PRO A 229 21.61 7.42 4.97
C PRO A 229 20.81 6.29 5.62
N GLU A 230 21.48 5.18 5.95
CA GLU A 230 20.92 4.01 6.62
C GLU A 230 20.83 4.12 8.14
N HIS A 231 21.36 5.18 8.75
CA HIS A 231 21.27 5.38 10.20
C HIS A 231 19.81 5.46 10.60
N ILE A 232 19.38 4.59 11.52
CA ILE A 232 18.01 4.56 12.02
C ILE A 232 17.83 5.69 13.03
N VAL A 233 16.92 6.60 12.70
CA VAL A 233 16.52 7.73 13.53
C VAL A 233 15.02 7.63 13.79
N ALA A 234 14.53 8.36 14.77
CA ALA A 234 13.10 8.44 15.04
C ALA A 234 12.58 9.85 14.78
N VAL A 235 11.36 9.97 14.26
CA VAL A 235 10.63 11.24 14.15
C VAL A 235 9.43 11.24 15.08
N ARG A 236 9.22 12.33 15.82
CA ARG A 236 8.02 12.53 16.64
C ARG A 236 7.19 13.68 16.08
N LEU A 237 6.00 13.35 15.58
CA LEU A 237 5.05 14.31 15.02
C LEU A 237 4.17 14.90 16.15
N HIS A 238 4.62 16.02 16.73
CA HIS A 238 3.92 16.66 17.86
C HIS A 238 2.56 17.26 17.46
N ASP A 239 2.31 17.51 16.18
CA ASP A 239 1.03 18.02 15.68
C ASP A 239 -0.06 16.95 15.54
N GLU A 240 0.31 15.67 15.40
CA GLU A 240 -0.64 14.57 15.21
C GLU A 240 -1.07 13.93 16.53
N GLY A 241 -0.61 14.46 17.68
CA GLY A 241 -0.84 13.85 18.99
C GLY A 241 -0.13 12.50 19.15
N LEU A 242 0.75 12.13 18.21
CA LEU A 242 1.52 10.91 18.25
C LEU A 242 2.62 11.04 19.30
N THR A 243 2.38 10.45 20.47
CA THR A 243 3.38 10.36 21.55
C THR A 243 4.54 9.45 21.19
N THR A 244 4.30 8.47 20.31
CA THR A 244 5.26 7.43 19.96
C THR A 244 6.10 7.87 18.75
N PRO A 245 7.43 8.00 18.90
CA PRO A 245 8.32 8.24 17.77
C PRO A 245 8.31 7.09 16.78
N VAL A 246 8.54 7.41 15.51
CA VAL A 246 8.56 6.44 14.40
C VAL A 246 9.93 6.37 13.76
N ASP A 247 10.42 5.14 13.67
CA ASP A 247 11.76 4.85 13.19
C ASP A 247 11.80 4.85 11.67
N ILE A 248 12.74 5.62 11.13
CA ILE A 248 12.97 5.79 9.70
C ILE A 248 14.48 5.81 9.45
N PRO A 249 14.94 5.44 8.23
CA PRO A 249 16.32 5.73 7.84
C PRO A 249 16.53 7.25 7.75
N ALA A 250 17.72 7.74 8.08
CA ALA A 250 18.05 9.17 8.03
C ALA A 250 17.81 9.77 6.63
N LEU A 251 17.97 8.98 5.57
CA LEU A 251 17.64 9.40 4.19
C LEU A 251 16.20 9.94 4.07
N ALA A 252 15.24 9.32 4.78
CA ALA A 252 13.85 9.75 4.72
C ALA A 252 13.60 11.13 5.37
N LEU A 253 14.55 11.64 6.17
CA LEU A 253 14.43 12.99 6.73
C LEU A 253 14.44 14.08 5.65
N ILE A 254 15.01 13.82 4.47
CA ILE A 254 15.01 14.77 3.35
C ILE A 254 13.57 15.12 2.95
N ASP A 255 12.73 14.11 2.71
CA ASP A 255 11.31 14.27 2.35
C ASP A 255 10.54 15.00 3.48
N TYR A 256 10.78 14.66 4.75
CA TYR A 256 10.18 15.39 5.87
C TYR A 256 10.61 16.88 5.89
N GLY A 257 11.90 17.14 5.72
CA GLY A 257 12.44 18.50 5.72
C GLY A 257 11.85 19.36 4.59
N GLN A 258 11.54 18.75 3.45
CA GLN A 258 10.88 19.40 2.33
C GLN A 258 9.39 19.64 2.60
N GLN A 259 8.64 18.62 3.01
CA GLN A 259 7.19 18.74 3.31
C GLN A 259 6.88 19.76 4.42
N ILE A 260 7.77 19.91 5.40
CA ILE A 260 7.66 20.93 6.45
C ILE A 260 7.75 22.34 5.85
N GLN A 261 8.66 22.56 4.89
CA GLN A 261 8.84 23.86 4.23
C GLN A 261 7.62 24.21 3.37
N ASP A 262 7.03 23.22 2.71
CA ASP A 262 5.87 23.40 1.83
C ASP A 262 4.53 23.42 2.58
N LYS A 263 4.55 23.28 3.91
CA LYS A 263 3.36 23.26 4.81
C LYS A 263 2.35 22.16 4.49
N THR A 264 2.75 21.06 3.85
CA THR A 264 1.87 19.97 3.39
C THR A 264 1.82 18.75 4.32
N LEU A 265 2.46 18.85 5.49
CA LEU A 265 2.76 17.71 6.37
C LEU A 265 1.55 16.85 6.78
N SER A 266 0.38 17.43 7.11
CA SER A 266 -0.69 16.66 7.78
C SER A 266 -1.39 15.60 6.93
N THR A 267 -1.23 15.62 5.61
CA THR A 267 -1.81 14.61 4.71
C THR A 267 -0.71 13.75 4.08
N ALA A 268 0.39 14.40 3.70
CA ALA A 268 1.54 13.78 3.07
C ALA A 268 2.34 12.90 4.05
N ALA A 269 2.57 13.38 5.29
CA ALA A 269 3.27 12.62 6.32
C ALA A 269 2.41 11.43 6.79
N THR A 270 1.10 11.58 6.99
CA THR A 270 0.23 10.45 7.35
C THR A 270 0.19 9.37 6.27
N ALA A 271 0.12 9.73 4.98
CA ALA A 271 0.14 8.78 3.87
C ALA A 271 1.50 8.07 3.73
N PHE A 272 2.61 8.81 3.87
CA PHE A 272 3.96 8.26 3.88
C PHE A 272 4.19 7.36 5.10
N PHE A 273 3.71 7.78 6.27
CA PHE A 273 3.75 7.03 7.51
C PHE A 273 2.98 5.72 7.39
N LEU A 274 1.76 5.75 6.86
CA LEU A 274 0.99 4.53 6.58
C LEU A 274 1.74 3.66 5.56
N GLY A 275 2.29 4.23 4.49
CA GLY A 275 3.09 3.50 3.51
C GLY A 275 4.30 2.79 4.13
N LEU A 276 5.05 3.49 5.00
CA LEU A 276 6.28 3.00 5.62
C LEU A 276 6.08 2.12 6.85
N THR A 277 5.00 2.29 7.62
CA THR A 277 4.75 1.56 8.87
C THR A 277 3.79 0.39 8.68
N VAL A 278 2.91 0.45 7.67
CA VAL A 278 1.92 -0.59 7.42
C VAL A 278 2.41 -1.57 6.33
N GLY A 279 3.31 -1.14 5.45
CA GLY A 279 3.74 -1.92 4.29
C GLY A 279 2.57 -2.17 3.32
N LEU A 280 2.83 -2.19 2.03
CA LEU A 280 1.80 -2.49 1.00
C LEU A 280 1.10 -3.86 1.21
N GLY A 281 1.60 -4.71 2.11
CA GLY A 281 0.98 -5.98 2.52
C GLY A 281 -0.26 -5.88 3.41
N ALA A 282 -0.58 -4.72 4.02
CA ALA A 282 -1.76 -4.59 4.91
C ALA A 282 -3.00 -3.94 4.27
N LEU A 283 -3.04 -3.81 2.94
CA LEU A 283 -4.26 -3.43 2.19
C LEU A 283 -5.42 -4.47 2.28
N GLY A 284 -5.30 -5.49 3.15
CA GLY A 284 -6.38 -6.41 3.54
C GLY A 284 -7.28 -5.93 4.68
N GLY A 285 -7.25 -4.65 5.06
CA GLY A 285 -7.97 -4.09 6.23
C GLY A 285 -9.50 -4.19 6.24
N GLY A 286 -10.14 -4.62 5.15
CA GLY A 286 -11.58 -4.91 5.11
C GLY A 286 -11.96 -6.22 5.81
N ALA A 287 -11.12 -7.26 5.69
CA ALA A 287 -11.38 -8.57 6.28
C ALA A 287 -11.19 -8.57 7.81
N ILE A 288 -10.21 -7.80 8.30
CA ILE A 288 -9.89 -7.70 9.74
C ILE A 288 -10.99 -6.96 10.50
N ARG A 289 -11.49 -5.85 9.95
CA ARG A 289 -12.63 -5.11 10.52
C ARG A 289 -13.92 -5.93 10.49
N GLY A 290 -14.16 -6.66 9.39
CA GLY A 290 -15.30 -7.59 9.28
C GLY A 290 -15.27 -8.68 10.35
N ALA A 291 -14.11 -9.27 10.60
CA ALA A 291 -13.94 -10.34 11.58
C ALA A 291 -13.98 -9.85 13.04
N GLN A 292 -13.42 -8.66 13.34
CA GLN A 292 -13.58 -7.99 14.65
C GLN A 292 -15.05 -7.70 14.97
N THR A 293 -15.83 -7.27 13.97
CA THR A 293 -17.26 -7.02 14.14
C THR A 293 -18.03 -8.30 14.48
N GLN A 294 -17.59 -9.47 14.00
CA GLN A 294 -18.20 -10.75 14.33
C GLN A 294 -17.76 -11.28 15.71
N ILE A 295 -16.51 -11.04 16.13
CA ILE A 295 -16.03 -11.39 17.49
C ILE A 295 -16.72 -10.53 18.54
N ALA A 296 -16.83 -9.21 18.32
CA ALA A 296 -17.55 -8.31 19.23
C ALA A 296 -19.04 -8.67 19.35
N LYS A 297 -19.61 -9.34 18.34
CA LYS A 297 -20.98 -9.88 18.32
C LYS A 297 -21.07 -11.32 18.85
N GLY A 298 -19.98 -11.94 19.30
CA GLY A 298 -19.93 -13.32 19.78
C GLY A 298 -20.13 -14.39 18.69
N LYS A 299 -20.10 -14.00 17.40
CA LYS A 299 -20.42 -14.86 16.24
C LYS A 299 -19.20 -15.55 15.63
N ALA A 300 -18.01 -15.22 16.11
CA ALA A 300 -16.77 -15.90 15.77
C ALA A 300 -15.90 -16.01 17.02
N SER A 301 -15.27 -17.15 17.25
CA SER A 301 -14.26 -17.26 18.30
C SER A 301 -12.98 -16.56 17.83
N LYS A 302 -12.21 -15.97 18.76
CA LYS A 302 -10.89 -15.41 18.45
C LYS A 302 -10.06 -16.45 17.67
N ALA A 303 -10.07 -17.71 18.12
CA ALA A 303 -9.39 -18.88 17.52
C ALA A 303 -9.75 -19.17 16.04
N ALA A 304 -11.02 -18.99 15.62
CA ALA A 304 -11.46 -19.23 14.24
C ALA A 304 -10.80 -18.25 13.23
N LEU A 305 -10.41 -17.06 13.70
CA LEU A 305 -9.72 -16.05 12.91
C LEU A 305 -8.24 -16.44 12.66
N TRP A 306 -7.62 -17.17 13.60
CA TRP A 306 -6.23 -17.65 13.54
C TRP A 306 -6.08 -18.96 12.75
N GLY A 307 -7.11 -19.80 12.69
CA GLY A 307 -7.09 -21.08 11.98
C GLY A 307 -7.25 -20.97 10.46
N ALA A 308 -7.81 -19.87 9.95
CA ALA A 308 -8.22 -19.74 8.55
C ALA A 308 -7.09 -19.43 7.54
N ARG A 309 -5.82 -19.27 7.97
CA ARG A 309 -4.70 -18.97 7.05
C ARG A 309 -3.43 -19.74 7.44
N GLY A 310 -3.06 -20.69 6.59
CA GLY A 310 -1.75 -21.36 6.65
C GLY A 310 -0.65 -20.41 6.17
N LEU A 311 -0.14 -19.60 7.09
CA LEU A 311 0.90 -18.60 6.85
C LEU A 311 2.23 -19.00 7.50
N VAL A 312 3.34 -18.48 6.97
CA VAL A 312 4.69 -18.67 7.52
C VAL A 312 4.73 -18.09 8.94
N TRP A 313 5.54 -18.65 9.83
CA TRP A 313 5.63 -18.28 11.25
C TRP A 313 5.70 -16.76 11.50
N ALA A 314 6.37 -16.04 10.61
CA ALA A 314 6.51 -14.60 10.58
C ALA A 314 5.18 -13.84 10.47
N GLU A 315 4.27 -14.28 9.61
CA GLU A 315 2.98 -13.64 9.38
C GLU A 315 1.97 -13.91 10.50
N ARG A 316 2.16 -14.97 11.30
CA ARG A 316 1.37 -15.20 12.53
C ARG A 316 1.80 -14.27 13.66
N ALA A 317 3.12 -14.14 13.88
CA ALA A 317 3.66 -13.15 14.81
C ALA A 317 3.21 -11.72 14.44
N ALA A 318 3.15 -11.42 13.13
CA ALA A 318 2.63 -10.16 12.62
C ALA A 318 1.23 -9.80 13.10
N PHE A 319 0.33 -10.77 12.98
CA PHE A 319 -1.08 -10.59 13.31
C PHE A 319 -1.29 -10.58 14.83
N GLY A 320 -0.58 -11.46 15.56
CA GLY A 320 -0.43 -11.45 17.03
C GLY A 320 -0.20 -10.06 17.59
N ILE A 321 0.87 -9.44 17.08
CA ILE A 321 1.34 -8.15 17.55
C ILE A 321 0.37 -7.03 17.18
N GLN A 322 -0.09 -6.95 15.93
CA GLN A 322 -0.96 -5.84 15.50
C GLN A 322 -2.33 -5.87 16.20
N ALA A 323 -2.95 -7.04 16.36
CA ALA A 323 -4.25 -7.16 17.00
C ALA A 323 -4.19 -6.82 18.50
N GLY A 324 -3.20 -7.36 19.23
CA GLY A 324 -3.00 -7.07 20.64
C GLY A 324 -2.56 -5.62 20.88
N ALA A 325 -1.67 -5.11 20.04
CA ALA A 325 -1.19 -3.74 20.11
C ALA A 325 -2.31 -2.71 19.91
N LEU A 326 -3.27 -2.96 19.01
CA LEU A 326 -4.40 -2.06 18.78
C LEU A 326 -5.23 -1.85 20.06
N PHE A 327 -5.59 -2.95 20.74
CA PHE A 327 -6.36 -2.86 21.98
C PHE A 327 -5.58 -2.20 23.12
N ILE A 328 -4.31 -2.57 23.28
CA ILE A 328 -3.44 -1.98 24.31
C ILE A 328 -3.19 -0.49 24.05
N ASN A 329 -2.93 -0.10 22.80
CA ASN A 329 -2.70 1.29 22.41
C ASN A 329 -3.96 2.16 22.57
N ASP A 330 -5.16 1.64 22.30
CA ASP A 330 -6.42 2.35 22.55
C ASP A 330 -6.62 2.70 24.03
N ARG A 331 -5.97 1.96 24.93
CA ARG A 331 -6.07 2.14 26.39
C ARG A 331 -4.79 2.69 27.02
N ARG A 332 -3.86 3.22 26.23
CA ARG A 332 -2.53 3.68 26.67
C ARG A 332 -2.58 4.63 27.87
N ASP A 333 -3.37 5.69 27.78
CA ASP A 333 -3.48 6.69 28.86
C ASP A 333 -4.10 6.11 30.12
N TRP A 334 -5.09 5.24 29.96
CA TRP A 334 -5.73 4.56 31.08
C TRP A 334 -4.76 3.57 31.75
N ILE A 335 -3.96 2.84 30.97
CA ILE A 335 -2.90 1.94 31.46
C ILE A 335 -1.87 2.73 32.26
N LEU A 336 -1.31 3.81 31.71
CA LEU A 336 -0.29 4.63 32.36
C LEU A 336 -0.81 5.32 33.62
N LYS A 337 -2.06 5.79 33.59
CA LYS A 337 -2.70 6.44 34.74
C LYS A 337 -2.90 5.48 35.91
N ASN A 338 -3.30 4.24 35.63
CA ASN A 338 -3.66 3.28 36.67
C ASN A 338 -2.46 2.42 37.10
N TRP A 339 -1.60 1.98 36.19
CA TRP A 339 -0.44 1.14 36.50
C TRP A 339 0.81 1.75 35.86
N PRO A 340 1.37 2.83 36.44
CA PRO A 340 2.48 3.54 35.81
C PRO A 340 3.71 2.65 35.60
N ASP A 341 4.06 1.80 36.57
CA ASP A 341 5.27 0.97 36.47
C ASP A 341 5.08 -0.21 35.51
N GLY A 342 4.12 -1.10 35.77
CA GLY A 342 3.82 -2.23 34.88
C GLY A 342 3.31 -1.82 33.50
N GLY A 343 2.54 -0.73 33.43
CA GLY A 343 2.01 -0.17 32.20
C GLY A 343 3.09 0.42 31.29
N ARG A 344 4.13 1.06 31.85
CA ARG A 344 5.29 1.52 31.05
C ARG A 344 6.02 0.35 30.41
N THR A 345 6.31 -0.70 31.17
CA THR A 345 6.99 -1.90 30.64
C THR A 345 6.15 -2.59 29.57
N LEU A 346 4.83 -2.71 29.79
CA LEU A 346 3.89 -3.26 28.81
C LEU A 346 3.90 -2.46 27.49
N LEU A 347 3.72 -1.15 27.59
CA LEU A 347 3.66 -0.27 26.43
C LEU A 347 4.99 -0.21 25.69
N ASP A 348 6.12 -0.27 26.39
CA ASP A 348 7.44 -0.32 25.74
C ASP A 348 7.64 -1.62 24.95
N ALA A 349 7.17 -2.77 25.45
CA ALA A 349 7.20 -4.03 24.70
C ALA A 349 6.34 -3.97 23.44
N VAL A 350 5.11 -3.46 23.56
CA VAL A 350 4.16 -3.28 22.44
C VAL A 350 4.69 -2.30 21.41
N ASP A 351 5.23 -1.15 21.84
CA ASP A 351 5.84 -0.16 20.96
C ASP A 351 7.05 -0.73 20.22
N THR A 352 7.89 -1.51 20.92
CA THR A 352 9.05 -2.17 20.31
C THR A 352 8.61 -3.15 19.23
N ALA A 353 7.57 -3.93 19.51
CA ALA A 353 6.99 -4.84 18.54
C ALA A 353 6.45 -4.08 17.32
N ASN A 354 5.66 -3.02 17.52
CA ASN A 354 5.13 -2.20 16.42
C ASN A 354 6.24 -1.55 15.57
N ARG A 355 7.36 -1.13 16.19
CA ARG A 355 8.49 -0.53 15.48
C ARG A 355 9.23 -1.53 14.61
N ILE A 356 9.51 -2.71 15.15
CA ILE A 356 10.12 -3.81 14.37
C ILE A 356 9.19 -4.20 13.22
N ALA A 357 7.87 -4.25 13.47
CA ALA A 357 6.84 -4.48 12.46
C ALA A 357 6.95 -3.49 11.30
N GLY A 358 6.93 -2.20 11.66
CA GLY A 358 6.87 -1.10 10.70
C GLY A 358 8.15 -0.99 9.90
N PHE A 359 9.31 -1.12 10.56
CA PHE A 359 10.59 -0.96 9.90
C PHE A 359 10.87 -2.04 8.83
N TYR A 360 10.55 -3.31 9.13
CA TYR A 360 10.82 -4.41 8.20
C TYR A 360 9.70 -4.69 7.18
N GLY A 361 8.62 -3.88 7.19
CA GLY A 361 7.62 -3.79 6.10
C GLY A 361 6.75 -5.04 5.87
N ALA A 362 6.79 -5.98 6.82
CA ALA A 362 6.07 -7.25 6.95
C ALA A 362 7.04 -8.26 7.59
N TRP A 363 6.55 -8.95 8.61
CA TRP A 363 7.33 -9.77 9.53
C TRP A 363 8.00 -11.01 8.93
N GLY A 364 7.75 -11.30 7.65
CA GLY A 364 8.38 -12.36 6.84
C GLY A 364 9.91 -12.38 6.89
N ARG A 365 10.51 -11.33 7.42
CA ARG A 365 11.95 -11.11 7.45
C ARG A 365 12.53 -10.98 8.84
N LEU A 366 11.78 -11.19 9.92
CA LEU A 366 12.39 -11.27 11.25
C LEU A 366 13.49 -12.34 11.27
N SER A 367 14.56 -12.08 11.99
CA SER A 367 15.54 -13.07 12.35
C SER A 367 15.08 -13.77 13.62
N ILE A 368 15.66 -14.94 13.89
CA ILE A 368 15.37 -15.69 15.11
C ILE A 368 15.74 -14.84 16.34
N GLU A 369 16.83 -14.08 16.26
CA GLU A 369 17.31 -13.20 17.32
C GLU A 369 16.28 -12.11 17.67
N SER A 370 15.64 -11.48 16.67
CA SER A 370 14.59 -10.48 16.94
C SER A 370 13.34 -11.09 17.56
N ILE A 371 12.95 -12.30 17.17
CA ILE A 371 11.85 -13.02 17.80
C ILE A 371 12.19 -13.32 19.27
N ILE A 372 13.42 -13.77 19.54
CA ILE A 372 13.91 -14.05 20.89
C ILE A 372 13.91 -12.77 21.74
N ALA A 373 14.41 -11.66 21.19
CA ALA A 373 14.45 -10.38 21.87
C ALA A 373 13.03 -9.89 22.20
N LEU A 374 12.12 -9.92 21.22
CA LEU A 374 10.71 -9.55 21.40
C LEU A 374 10.01 -10.46 22.40
N ARG A 375 10.24 -11.77 22.34
CA ARG A 375 9.65 -12.73 23.27
C ARG A 375 10.10 -12.44 24.70
N THR A 376 11.40 -12.25 24.91
CA THR A 376 11.97 -11.91 26.22
C THR A 376 11.33 -10.64 26.77
N LYS A 377 11.19 -9.61 25.92
CA LYS A 377 10.57 -8.34 26.29
C LYS A 377 9.06 -8.48 26.58
N ALA A 378 8.32 -9.24 25.78
CA ALA A 378 6.90 -9.52 25.99
C ALA A 378 6.63 -10.32 27.27
N LEU A 379 7.50 -11.29 27.60
CA LEU A 379 7.41 -12.06 28.85
C LEU A 379 7.68 -11.16 30.07
N ALA A 380 8.72 -10.34 30.03
CA ALA A 380 9.01 -9.37 31.08
C ALA A 380 7.85 -8.36 31.26
N ALA A 381 7.25 -7.91 30.16
CA ALA A 381 6.06 -7.06 30.17
C ALA A 381 4.84 -7.76 30.78
N SER A 382 4.53 -9.01 30.40
CA SER A 382 3.44 -9.80 30.98
C SER A 382 3.62 -9.96 32.49
N GLN A 383 4.84 -10.29 32.94
CA GLN A 383 5.16 -10.42 34.37
C GLN A 383 5.00 -9.10 35.12
N ALA A 384 5.60 -8.01 34.62
CA ALA A 384 5.52 -6.69 35.26
C ALA A 384 4.07 -6.17 35.33
N TRP A 385 3.30 -6.41 34.27
CA TRP A 385 1.87 -6.08 34.22
C TRP A 385 1.09 -6.88 35.27
N LYS A 386 1.20 -8.21 35.29
CA LYS A 386 0.52 -9.08 36.26
C LYS A 386 0.89 -8.77 37.70
N SER A 387 2.17 -8.50 37.98
CA SER A 387 2.60 -8.08 39.32
C SER A 387 1.99 -6.74 39.74
N SER A 388 1.81 -5.81 38.79
CA SER A 388 1.18 -4.50 39.05
C SER A 388 -0.33 -4.61 39.23
N THR A 389 -1.00 -5.50 38.50
CA THR A 389 -2.46 -5.70 38.57
C THR A 389 -2.89 -6.63 39.70
N ALA A 390 -1.98 -7.43 40.27
CA ALA A 390 -2.22 -8.26 41.44
C ALA A 390 -2.39 -7.44 42.74
N GLN A 391 -1.96 -6.18 42.77
CA GLN A 391 -2.15 -5.32 43.93
C GLN A 391 -3.65 -5.05 44.14
N PRO A 392 -4.19 -5.26 45.36
CA PRO A 392 -5.61 -5.13 45.61
C PRO A 392 -6.06 -3.69 45.36
N ARG A 393 -6.87 -3.51 44.30
CA ARG A 393 -7.54 -2.27 43.96
C ARG A 393 -9.03 -2.51 43.76
N ALA A 394 -9.84 -1.58 44.23
CA ALA A 394 -11.28 -1.59 43.99
C ALA A 394 -11.57 -1.19 42.53
N LEU A 395 -11.43 -2.16 41.62
CA LEU A 395 -11.75 -2.00 40.20
C LEU A 395 -13.24 -2.19 39.95
N LYS A 396 -13.83 -1.31 39.14
CA LYS A 396 -15.20 -1.51 38.63
C LYS A 396 -15.26 -2.76 37.74
N PRO A 397 -16.42 -3.40 37.54
CA PRO A 397 -16.56 -4.57 36.66
C PRO A 397 -15.96 -4.38 35.26
N GLN A 398 -16.16 -3.21 34.65
CA GLN A 398 -15.60 -2.87 33.34
C GLN A 398 -14.07 -2.73 33.34
N GLU A 399 -13.49 -2.22 34.42
CA GLU A 399 -12.03 -2.09 34.57
C GLU A 399 -11.39 -3.46 34.76
N ARG A 400 -12.03 -4.35 35.53
CA ARG A 400 -11.60 -5.76 35.64
C ARG A 400 -11.61 -6.48 34.31
N GLN A 401 -12.67 -6.27 33.51
CA GLN A 401 -12.73 -6.83 32.16
C GLN A 401 -11.62 -6.26 31.25
N THR A 402 -11.29 -4.97 31.40
CA THR A 402 -10.22 -4.32 30.65
C THR A 402 -8.85 -4.88 31.03
N VAL A 403 -8.57 -5.03 32.33
CA VAL A 403 -7.33 -5.67 32.83
C VAL A 403 -7.20 -7.08 32.28
N LYS A 404 -8.27 -7.88 32.38
CA LYS A 404 -8.27 -9.25 31.84
C LYS A 404 -8.04 -9.29 30.34
N ALA A 405 -8.65 -8.38 29.58
CA ALA A 405 -8.41 -8.30 28.14
C ALA A 405 -6.94 -7.95 27.82
N ILE A 406 -6.31 -7.07 28.60
CA ILE A 406 -4.87 -6.78 28.46
C ILE A 406 -4.03 -8.01 28.80
N ASP A 407 -4.36 -8.73 29.88
CA ASP A 407 -3.69 -9.99 30.26
C ASP A 407 -3.75 -11.01 29.12
N ASP A 408 -4.95 -11.23 28.56
CA ASP A 408 -5.19 -12.17 27.48
C ASP A 408 -4.38 -11.80 26.22
N GLU A 409 -4.33 -10.51 25.86
CA GLU A 409 -3.60 -10.04 24.66
C GLU A 409 -2.06 -10.11 24.84
N ILE A 410 -1.51 -9.77 26.01
CA ILE A 410 -0.05 -9.86 26.24
C ILE A 410 0.42 -11.32 26.36
N ASP A 411 -0.39 -12.20 26.93
CA ASP A 411 -0.10 -13.63 26.98
C ASP A 411 -0.18 -14.28 25.60
N LEU A 412 -1.18 -13.89 24.79
CA LEU A 412 -1.28 -14.31 23.39
C LEU A 412 -0.05 -13.86 22.59
N LEU A 413 0.38 -12.60 22.76
CA LEU A 413 1.59 -12.09 22.12
C LEU A 413 2.82 -12.94 22.50
N ALA A 414 3.02 -13.21 23.79
CA ALA A 414 4.15 -14.01 24.26
C ALA A 414 4.11 -15.46 23.72
N ALA A 415 2.92 -16.06 23.64
CA ALA A 415 2.71 -17.41 23.12
C ALA A 415 2.99 -17.49 21.61
N GLU A 416 2.52 -16.52 20.81
CA GLU A 416 2.78 -16.46 19.37
C GLU A 416 4.27 -16.25 19.07
N LEU A 417 4.97 -15.41 19.86
CA LEU A 417 6.42 -15.23 19.73
C LEU A 417 7.20 -16.51 20.09
N LEU A 418 6.78 -17.25 21.12
CA LEU A 418 7.36 -18.56 21.44
C LEU A 418 7.16 -19.56 20.29
N HIS A 419 5.94 -19.63 19.76
CA HIS A 419 5.63 -20.53 18.66
C HIS A 419 6.41 -20.16 17.38
N ALA A 420 6.53 -18.87 17.07
CA ALA A 420 7.35 -18.37 15.98
C ALA A 420 8.82 -18.76 16.14
N GLN A 421 9.37 -18.62 17.36
CA GLN A 421 10.73 -19.05 17.68
C GLN A 421 10.92 -20.57 17.45
N GLN A 422 9.97 -21.39 17.91
CA GLN A 422 10.02 -22.85 17.75
C GLN A 422 9.96 -23.27 16.27
N LEU A 423 9.11 -22.61 15.47
CA LEU A 423 9.02 -22.86 14.03
C LEU A 423 10.30 -22.43 13.30
N ALA A 424 10.86 -21.28 13.63
CA ALA A 424 12.09 -20.80 13.03
C ALA A 424 13.29 -21.70 13.38
N ALA A 425 13.35 -22.26 14.59
CA ALA A 425 14.36 -23.24 14.97
C ALA A 425 14.26 -24.56 14.19
N ARG A 426 13.04 -24.98 13.81
CA ARG A 426 12.80 -26.18 12.99
C ARG A 426 13.07 -25.95 11.50
N HIS A 427 13.02 -24.69 11.07
CA HIS A 427 13.21 -24.28 9.68
C HIS A 427 14.16 -23.07 9.62
N PRO A 428 15.45 -23.25 9.96
CA PRO A 428 16.41 -22.16 9.87
C PRO A 428 16.41 -21.64 8.44
N ALA A 429 16.26 -20.32 8.28
CA ALA A 429 16.41 -19.70 6.98
C ALA A 429 17.77 -20.10 6.40
N PRO A 430 17.87 -20.35 5.08
CA PRO A 430 19.17 -20.60 4.46
C PRO A 430 20.09 -19.44 4.83
N ALA A 431 21.24 -19.76 5.44
CA ALA A 431 22.19 -18.75 5.89
C ALA A 431 22.48 -17.77 4.74
N PRO A 432 22.56 -16.46 4.99
CA PRO A 432 23.00 -15.52 3.97
C PRO A 432 24.32 -16.04 3.42
N ARG A 433 24.39 -16.26 2.11
CA ARG A 433 25.61 -16.75 1.46
C ARG A 433 26.72 -15.76 1.76
N GLY A 434 27.57 -16.11 2.73
CA GLY A 434 28.77 -15.36 3.03
C GLY A 434 29.61 -15.25 1.77
N ARG A 435 30.24 -14.08 1.57
CA ARG A 435 31.23 -13.82 0.51
C ARG A 435 32.20 -15.00 0.39
N ALA A 436 31.98 -15.87 -0.58
CA ALA A 436 32.96 -16.85 -1.05
C ALA A 436 32.97 -16.79 -2.58
N GLY A 437 34.18 -16.81 -3.14
CA GLY A 437 34.49 -16.46 -4.52
C GLY A 437 33.66 -17.19 -5.58
N PHE A 438 33.50 -16.50 -6.71
CA PHE A 438 32.87 -16.99 -7.92
C PHE A 438 33.55 -18.26 -8.44
N GLY A 439 32.78 -19.35 -8.50
CA GLY A 439 33.16 -20.60 -9.15
C GLY A 439 32.13 -21.69 -8.90
N ASP A 440 31.20 -21.84 -9.85
CA ASP A 440 30.37 -23.02 -10.17
C ASP A 440 28.85 -22.89 -10.07
N SER A 441 28.21 -23.32 -11.18
CA SER A 441 26.78 -23.27 -11.48
C SER A 441 25.91 -24.07 -10.50
N PRO A 442 24.70 -23.58 -10.13
CA PRO A 442 23.83 -24.29 -9.20
C PRO A 442 23.05 -25.42 -9.87
N ARG A 443 23.08 -26.61 -9.26
CA ARG A 443 22.10 -27.68 -9.45
C ARG A 443 20.77 -27.30 -8.79
N VAL A 444 19.67 -27.63 -9.48
CA VAL A 444 18.28 -27.53 -8.99
C VAL A 444 18.08 -28.56 -7.87
N VAL A 445 17.63 -28.10 -6.69
CA VAL A 445 17.19 -28.96 -5.58
C VAL A 445 15.68 -28.82 -5.44
N GLU A 446 14.98 -29.95 -5.51
CA GLU A 446 13.53 -30.07 -5.30
C GLU A 446 13.11 -29.71 -3.86
N ALA A 447 12.04 -28.92 -3.74
CA ALA A 447 11.48 -28.49 -2.47
C ALA A 447 10.72 -29.63 -1.76
N ARG A 448 11.12 -29.97 -0.52
CA ARG A 448 10.35 -30.85 0.38
C ARG A 448 9.29 -30.06 1.16
N ARG A 449 8.10 -30.65 1.32
CA ARG A 449 6.90 -30.09 1.96
C ARG A 449 7.06 -29.88 3.48
N PRO A 450 6.43 -28.85 4.07
CA PRO A 450 6.45 -28.55 5.52
C PRO A 450 5.52 -29.48 6.35
N PRO A 451 5.72 -29.57 7.69
CA PRO A 451 4.94 -30.44 8.56
C PRO A 451 3.57 -29.84 8.97
N ARG A 452 2.60 -30.73 9.22
CA ARG A 452 1.20 -30.44 9.61
C ARG A 452 1.04 -30.02 11.08
N ILE A 453 0.07 -29.14 11.34
CA ILE A 453 -0.58 -28.93 12.65
C ILE A 453 -2.08 -29.22 12.51
N ASP A 454 -2.65 -29.75 13.58
CA ASP A 454 -3.95 -30.38 13.73
C ASP A 454 -5.15 -29.40 13.65
N THR A 455 -6.01 -29.62 12.65
CA THR A 455 -7.27 -28.90 12.38
C THR A 455 -8.51 -29.69 12.83
N ALA A 456 -8.35 -30.78 13.59
CA ALA A 456 -9.45 -31.70 13.91
C ALA A 456 -10.56 -31.07 14.78
N ASP A 457 -10.22 -30.25 15.78
CA ASP A 457 -11.21 -29.79 16.78
C ASP A 457 -12.19 -28.73 16.25
N ALA A 458 -11.74 -27.81 15.39
CA ALA A 458 -12.62 -26.83 14.75
C ALA A 458 -13.53 -27.47 13.69
N TYR A 459 -13.08 -28.57 13.09
CA TYR A 459 -13.81 -29.32 12.06
C TYR A 459 -14.86 -30.25 12.68
N GLU A 460 -14.57 -30.90 13.81
CA GLU A 460 -15.51 -31.75 14.56
C GLU A 460 -16.75 -30.97 15.05
N HIS A 461 -16.56 -29.75 15.56
CA HIS A 461 -17.66 -28.97 16.13
C HIS A 461 -18.67 -28.48 15.05
N ILE A 462 -18.20 -28.10 13.87
CA ILE A 462 -19.05 -27.63 12.76
C ILE A 462 -19.73 -28.82 12.04
N LYS A 463 -19.05 -29.98 11.99
CA LYS A 463 -19.55 -31.21 11.36
C LYS A 463 -20.67 -31.87 12.17
N ARG A 464 -20.61 -31.82 13.50
CA ARG A 464 -21.64 -32.39 14.39
C ARG A 464 -23.01 -31.73 14.25
N ASP A 465 -23.06 -30.42 14.04
CA ASP A 465 -24.31 -29.66 14.14
C ASP A 465 -25.02 -29.41 12.80
N SER A 466 -24.32 -29.55 11.66
CA SER A 466 -24.84 -29.08 10.36
C SER A 466 -25.03 -30.16 9.29
N GLY A 467 -24.42 -31.36 9.43
CA GLY A 467 -24.51 -32.45 8.46
C GLY A 467 -24.04 -32.12 7.02
N GLY A 468 -23.54 -30.90 6.78
CA GLY A 468 -23.23 -30.37 5.45
C GLY A 468 -21.81 -29.86 5.32
N PHE A 469 -21.32 -29.76 4.07
CA PHE A 469 -19.96 -29.30 3.77
C PHE A 469 -19.89 -27.76 3.77
N VAL A 470 -18.87 -27.19 4.40
CA VAL A 470 -18.64 -25.74 4.40
C VAL A 470 -17.59 -25.37 3.34
N LYS A 471 -18.01 -24.65 2.29
CA LYS A 471 -17.12 -24.05 1.29
C LYS A 471 -16.85 -22.59 1.67
N LEU A 472 -15.61 -22.24 1.96
CA LEU A 472 -15.18 -20.84 2.07
C LEU A 472 -14.94 -20.27 0.67
N LYS A 473 -15.70 -19.23 0.30
CA LYS A 473 -15.46 -18.45 -0.91
C LYS A 473 -14.28 -17.50 -0.72
N ARG A 474 -13.68 -17.05 -1.85
CA ARG A 474 -12.58 -16.07 -1.87
C ARG A 474 -12.92 -14.72 -1.24
N ASP A 475 -14.21 -14.39 -1.11
CA ASP A 475 -14.72 -13.18 -0.47
C ASP A 475 -14.97 -13.33 1.06
N GLY A 476 -14.62 -14.49 1.63
CA GLY A 476 -14.76 -14.77 3.07
C GLY A 476 -16.13 -15.32 3.48
N HIS A 477 -17.08 -15.50 2.56
CA HIS A 477 -18.35 -16.14 2.88
C HIS A 477 -18.19 -17.67 2.98
N ALA A 478 -18.66 -18.24 4.09
CA ALA A 478 -18.85 -19.68 4.22
C ALA A 478 -20.21 -20.07 3.65
N ILE A 479 -20.24 -20.91 2.63
CA ILE A 479 -21.46 -21.55 2.14
C ILE A 479 -21.51 -22.95 2.75
N VAL A 480 -22.49 -23.18 3.62
CA VAL A 480 -22.88 -24.54 3.99
C VAL A 480 -23.64 -25.11 2.80
N CYS A 481 -22.99 -25.95 2.02
CA CYS A 481 -23.59 -26.66 0.92
C CYS A 481 -24.44 -27.81 1.48
N GLN A 482 -25.72 -27.54 1.79
CA GLN A 482 -26.70 -28.59 2.10
C GLN A 482 -26.75 -29.66 0.99
N ARG A 483 -26.57 -29.25 -0.28
CA ARG A 483 -26.49 -30.14 -1.45
C ARG A 483 -25.35 -31.15 -1.42
N CYS A 484 -24.27 -30.84 -0.72
CA CYS A 484 -23.09 -31.69 -0.65
C CYS A 484 -23.30 -32.85 0.34
N ALA A 485 -24.31 -32.77 1.21
CA ALA A 485 -24.79 -33.91 1.99
C ALA A 485 -25.51 -34.96 1.12
N GLU A 486 -26.01 -34.58 -0.07
CA GLU A 486 -26.77 -35.44 -0.98
C GLU A 486 -25.92 -36.07 -2.10
N THR A 487 -24.72 -35.53 -2.39
CA THR A 487 -23.83 -36.08 -3.43
C THR A 487 -22.76 -36.98 -2.82
N PRO A 488 -22.67 -38.27 -3.23
CA PRO A 488 -21.78 -39.25 -2.59
C PRO A 488 -20.27 -38.99 -2.79
N SER A 489 -19.86 -38.10 -3.71
CA SER A 489 -18.45 -37.77 -3.97
C SER A 489 -18.27 -36.36 -4.58
N TRP A 490 -17.08 -35.75 -4.43
CA TRP A 490 -16.70 -34.47 -5.05
C TRP A 490 -16.72 -34.56 -6.57
N SER A 491 -16.19 -35.65 -7.11
CA SER A 491 -16.19 -35.93 -8.56
C SER A 491 -17.60 -35.92 -9.16
N ALA A 492 -18.57 -36.55 -8.49
CA ALA A 492 -19.96 -36.58 -8.93
C ALA A 492 -20.62 -35.19 -8.90
N GLY A 493 -20.29 -34.37 -7.89
CA GLY A 493 -20.71 -32.98 -7.82
C GLY A 493 -20.22 -32.16 -9.02
N ILE A 494 -18.94 -32.29 -9.37
CA ILE A 494 -18.34 -31.58 -10.52
C ILE A 494 -18.92 -32.08 -11.85
N GLU A 495 -19.06 -33.40 -12.05
CA GLU A 495 -19.66 -33.96 -13.27
C GLU A 495 -21.10 -33.47 -13.48
N LYS A 496 -21.86 -33.28 -12.39
CA LYS A 496 -23.22 -32.74 -12.41
C LYS A 496 -23.22 -31.24 -12.72
N ASP A 497 -22.46 -30.45 -11.97
CA ASP A 497 -22.48 -28.99 -12.04
C ASP A 497 -21.82 -28.44 -13.32
N TYR A 498 -20.88 -29.19 -13.92
CA TYR A 498 -20.15 -28.82 -15.13
C TYR A 498 -20.42 -29.75 -16.32
N ARG A 499 -21.57 -30.44 -16.31
CA ARG A 499 -21.93 -31.41 -17.37
C ARG A 499 -21.87 -30.83 -18.78
N LYS A 500 -22.31 -29.57 -18.96
CA LYS A 500 -22.32 -28.91 -20.27
C LYS A 500 -20.88 -28.63 -20.73
N GLU A 501 -20.06 -28.08 -19.84
CA GLU A 501 -18.67 -27.71 -20.12
C GLU A 501 -17.80 -28.94 -20.37
N LEU A 502 -17.98 -30.01 -19.58
CA LEU A 502 -17.23 -31.25 -19.73
C LEU A 502 -17.57 -32.01 -21.02
N ARG A 503 -18.64 -31.66 -21.74
CA ARG A 503 -18.94 -32.23 -23.08
C ARG A 503 -18.22 -31.49 -24.21
N ASP A 504 -17.70 -30.30 -23.97
CA ASP A 504 -16.94 -29.53 -24.96
C ASP A 504 -15.64 -30.27 -25.31
N HIS A 505 -15.29 -30.38 -26.59
CA HIS A 505 -14.04 -31.02 -27.00
C HIS A 505 -12.82 -30.35 -26.35
N ALA A 506 -12.84 -29.02 -26.22
CA ALA A 506 -11.78 -28.24 -25.58
C ALA A 506 -11.60 -28.54 -24.08
N ALA A 507 -12.60 -29.15 -23.42
CA ALA A 507 -12.51 -29.53 -22.02
C ALA A 507 -11.79 -30.88 -21.77
N ALA A 508 -11.12 -31.46 -22.78
CA ALA A 508 -10.37 -32.71 -22.64
C ALA A 508 -9.38 -32.73 -21.47
N PRO A 509 -8.55 -31.69 -21.22
CA PRO A 509 -7.63 -31.69 -20.09
C PRO A 509 -8.35 -31.75 -18.73
N TYR A 510 -9.50 -31.07 -18.60
CA TYR A 510 -10.29 -31.08 -17.36
C TYR A 510 -10.96 -32.43 -17.12
N ARG A 511 -11.43 -33.10 -18.18
CA ARG A 511 -11.95 -34.48 -18.09
C ARG A 511 -10.87 -35.45 -17.61
N THR A 512 -9.66 -35.38 -18.18
CA THR A 512 -8.53 -36.22 -17.76
C THR A 512 -8.17 -35.99 -16.30
N ARG A 513 -8.07 -34.72 -15.87
CA ARG A 513 -7.79 -34.36 -14.48
C ARG A 513 -8.89 -34.79 -13.53
N LEU A 514 -10.17 -34.64 -13.91
CA LEU A 514 -11.30 -35.11 -13.12
C LEU A 514 -11.30 -36.63 -12.95
N ALA A 515 -10.95 -37.38 -14.01
CA ALA A 515 -10.83 -38.83 -13.96
C ALA A 515 -9.72 -39.30 -12.99
N ASP A 516 -8.55 -38.65 -13.02
CA ASP A 516 -7.46 -38.90 -12.06
C ASP A 516 -7.90 -38.62 -10.61
N LEU A 517 -8.49 -37.44 -10.37
CA LEU A 517 -8.98 -37.06 -9.05
C LEU A 517 -10.08 -38.01 -8.55
N LYS A 518 -10.95 -38.50 -9.44
CA LYS A 518 -11.97 -39.50 -9.13
C LYS A 518 -11.35 -40.83 -8.71
N LEU A 519 -10.33 -41.30 -9.41
CA LEU A 519 -9.59 -42.52 -9.03
C LEU A 519 -8.96 -42.36 -7.64
N ARG A 520 -8.31 -41.23 -7.38
CA ARG A 520 -7.67 -40.94 -6.09
C ARG A 520 -8.69 -40.75 -4.97
N GLU A 521 -9.85 -40.15 -5.25
CA GLU A 521 -10.96 -40.04 -4.31
C GLU A 521 -11.48 -41.42 -3.88
N THR A 522 -11.64 -42.36 -4.84
CA THR A 522 -12.05 -43.74 -4.51
C THR A 522 -10.98 -44.53 -3.76
N ALA A 523 -9.70 -44.26 -4.03
CA ALA A 523 -8.58 -44.93 -3.38
C ALA A 523 -8.24 -44.37 -1.97
N THR A 524 -8.74 -43.19 -1.62
CA THR A 524 -8.43 -42.54 -0.34
C THR A 524 -9.50 -42.84 0.71
N PRO A 525 -9.20 -43.68 1.72
CA PRO A 525 -10.18 -44.07 2.73
C PRO A 525 -10.63 -42.87 3.58
N ALA A 526 -11.84 -42.95 4.12
CA ALA A 526 -12.45 -41.87 4.93
C ALA A 526 -11.62 -41.50 6.17
N SER A 527 -10.83 -42.44 6.69
CA SER A 527 -9.95 -42.29 7.86
C SER A 527 -8.72 -41.42 7.59
N GLU A 528 -8.31 -41.21 6.33
CA GLU A 528 -7.13 -40.42 5.98
C GLU A 528 -7.49 -38.92 5.79
N ALA A 529 -7.86 -38.24 6.88
CA ALA A 529 -8.28 -36.83 6.88
C ALA A 529 -7.31 -35.91 6.12
N ALA A 530 -6.03 -36.16 6.34
CA ALA A 530 -4.90 -35.58 5.65
C ALA A 530 -4.98 -35.65 4.10
N ALA A 531 -5.10 -36.86 3.55
CA ALA A 531 -5.13 -37.08 2.11
C ALA A 531 -6.41 -36.49 1.51
N ARG A 532 -7.53 -36.61 2.22
CA ARG A 532 -8.82 -36.01 1.85
C ARG A 532 -8.77 -34.49 1.76
N GLU A 533 -8.10 -33.82 2.70
CA GLU A 533 -7.95 -32.37 2.66
C GLU A 533 -7.13 -31.89 1.44
N MET A 534 -6.09 -32.65 1.08
CA MET A 534 -5.31 -32.38 -0.13
C MET A 534 -6.15 -32.58 -1.40
N LEU A 535 -6.91 -33.68 -1.48
CA LEU A 535 -7.85 -33.91 -2.58
C LEU A 535 -8.90 -32.82 -2.68
N ALA A 536 -9.47 -32.38 -1.55
CA ALA A 536 -10.45 -31.29 -1.53
C ALA A 536 -9.87 -29.98 -2.12
N ARG A 537 -8.60 -29.66 -1.82
CA ARG A 537 -7.90 -28.52 -2.42
C ARG A 537 -7.71 -28.70 -3.93
N GLU A 538 -7.34 -29.89 -4.39
CA GLU A 538 -7.15 -30.18 -5.81
C GLU A 538 -8.48 -30.14 -6.60
N PHE A 539 -9.57 -30.65 -6.02
CA PHE A 539 -10.92 -30.50 -6.56
C PHE A 539 -11.35 -29.03 -6.58
N GLY A 540 -11.06 -28.26 -5.54
CA GLY A 540 -11.30 -26.82 -5.50
C GLY A 540 -10.59 -26.08 -6.64
N ALA A 541 -9.33 -26.43 -6.89
CA ALA A 541 -8.57 -25.87 -8.01
C ALA A 541 -9.16 -26.27 -9.38
N LEU A 542 -9.61 -27.52 -9.55
CA LEU A 542 -10.30 -27.95 -10.77
C LEU A 542 -11.61 -27.20 -11.00
N VAL A 543 -12.38 -26.92 -9.94
CA VAL A 543 -13.61 -26.13 -10.00
C VAL A 543 -13.30 -24.70 -10.46
N ASP A 544 -12.27 -24.06 -9.88
CA ASP A 544 -11.85 -22.72 -10.28
C ASP A 544 -11.43 -22.69 -11.78
N ASP A 545 -10.73 -23.71 -12.25
CA ASP A 545 -10.33 -23.83 -13.66
C ASP A 545 -11.55 -24.03 -14.59
N LEU A 546 -12.52 -24.85 -14.18
CA LEU A 546 -13.76 -25.08 -14.92
C LEU A 546 -14.66 -23.85 -14.96
N ASP A 547 -14.71 -23.06 -13.88
CA ASP A 547 -15.40 -21.77 -13.86
C ASP A 547 -14.74 -20.77 -14.81
N ALA A 548 -13.40 -20.71 -14.82
CA ALA A 548 -12.67 -19.89 -15.78
C ALA A 548 -12.95 -20.32 -17.24
N PHE A 549 -12.98 -21.63 -17.50
CA PHE A 549 -13.35 -22.18 -18.82
C PHE A 549 -14.78 -21.79 -19.22
N ARG A 550 -15.75 -21.95 -18.32
CA ARG A 550 -17.16 -21.54 -18.52
C ARG A 550 -17.28 -20.04 -18.81
N ILE A 551 -16.58 -19.19 -18.07
CA ILE A 551 -16.61 -17.74 -18.27
C ILE A 551 -16.01 -17.38 -19.64
N ARG A 552 -14.88 -17.98 -20.03
CA ARG A 552 -14.27 -17.79 -21.37
C ARG A 552 -15.25 -18.15 -22.48
N ALA A 553 -15.92 -19.30 -22.37
CA ALA A 553 -16.92 -19.73 -23.34
C ALA A 553 -18.07 -18.71 -23.49
N ARG A 554 -18.61 -18.20 -22.36
CA ARG A 554 -19.66 -17.17 -22.37
C ARG A 554 -19.18 -15.84 -22.95
N ILE A 555 -17.94 -15.45 -22.67
CA ILE A 555 -17.34 -14.25 -23.27
C ILE A 555 -17.30 -14.41 -24.79
N MET A 556 -16.73 -15.50 -25.30
CA MET A 556 -16.62 -15.75 -26.75
C MET A 556 -18.00 -15.76 -27.42
N GLU A 557 -18.96 -16.48 -26.82
CA GLU A 557 -20.34 -16.58 -27.33
C GLU A 557 -21.02 -15.21 -27.45
N ARG A 558 -20.88 -14.34 -26.44
CA ARG A 558 -21.61 -13.06 -26.37
C ARG A 558 -20.92 -11.88 -27.03
N SER A 559 -19.59 -11.92 -27.14
CA SER A 559 -18.79 -10.81 -27.68
C SER A 559 -18.21 -11.10 -29.07
N HIS A 560 -18.41 -12.31 -29.60
CA HIS A 560 -17.84 -12.78 -30.87
C HIS A 560 -16.31 -12.65 -30.95
N LEU A 561 -15.65 -12.69 -29.79
CA LEU A 561 -14.19 -12.66 -29.69
C LEU A 561 -13.59 -14.03 -29.95
N ASP A 562 -12.45 -14.05 -30.62
CA ASP A 562 -11.65 -15.26 -30.73
C ASP A 562 -10.95 -15.60 -29.40
N PRO A 563 -10.47 -16.84 -29.20
CA PRO A 563 -9.80 -17.24 -27.96
C PRO A 563 -8.59 -16.38 -27.59
N GLN A 564 -7.81 -15.91 -28.58
CA GLN A 564 -6.61 -15.11 -28.33
C GLN A 564 -6.97 -13.72 -27.80
N GLN A 565 -8.05 -13.12 -28.31
CA GLN A 565 -8.58 -11.85 -27.84
C GLN A 565 -9.09 -11.96 -26.40
N VAL A 566 -9.81 -13.04 -26.07
CA VAL A 566 -10.29 -13.30 -24.70
C VAL A 566 -9.11 -13.47 -23.74
N ASP A 567 -8.09 -14.26 -24.12
CA ASP A 567 -6.90 -14.45 -23.30
C ASP A 567 -6.10 -13.16 -23.11
N ALA A 568 -6.06 -12.28 -24.12
CA ALA A 568 -5.44 -10.96 -24.00
C ALA A 568 -6.17 -10.09 -22.97
N LEU A 569 -7.50 -10.06 -22.97
CA LEU A 569 -8.29 -9.32 -21.97
C LEU A 569 -8.11 -9.89 -20.56
N ILE A 570 -8.13 -11.23 -20.41
CA ILE A 570 -7.91 -11.88 -19.11
C ILE A 570 -6.51 -11.59 -18.57
N ARG A 571 -5.50 -11.54 -19.44
CA ARG A 571 -4.13 -11.18 -19.04
C ARG A 571 -4.07 -9.72 -18.57
N LEU A 572 -4.71 -8.80 -19.29
CA LEU A 572 -4.78 -7.39 -18.90
C LEU A 572 -5.54 -7.18 -17.59
N SER A 573 -6.51 -8.03 -17.24
CA SER A 573 -7.22 -7.97 -15.95
C SER A 573 -6.46 -8.61 -14.77
N GLY A 574 -5.23 -9.09 -14.99
CA GLY A 574 -4.46 -9.80 -13.97
C GLY A 574 -4.96 -11.22 -13.71
N GLY A 575 -5.54 -11.89 -14.72
CA GLY A 575 -6.04 -13.26 -14.62
C GLY A 575 -7.46 -13.38 -14.07
N GLN A 576 -8.28 -12.34 -14.21
CA GLN A 576 -9.63 -12.28 -13.61
C GLN A 576 -10.71 -12.35 -14.72
N PRO A 577 -11.15 -13.55 -15.13
CA PRO A 577 -12.09 -13.72 -16.23
C PRO A 577 -13.50 -13.17 -15.92
N ASP A 578 -13.93 -13.23 -14.67
CA ASP A 578 -15.21 -12.68 -14.21
C ASP A 578 -15.23 -11.15 -14.26
N VAL A 579 -14.09 -10.48 -14.00
CA VAL A 579 -13.93 -9.03 -14.24
C VAL A 579 -14.10 -8.71 -15.72
N VAL A 580 -13.48 -9.49 -16.61
CA VAL A 580 -13.57 -9.27 -18.06
C VAL A 580 -15.01 -9.43 -18.54
N GLU A 581 -15.69 -10.51 -18.13
CA GLU A 581 -17.10 -10.74 -18.48
C GLU A 581 -17.98 -9.57 -18.01
N GLY A 582 -17.78 -9.12 -16.77
CA GLY A 582 -18.56 -8.03 -16.20
C GLY A 582 -18.29 -6.67 -16.86
N LEU A 583 -17.03 -6.37 -17.20
CA LEU A 583 -16.69 -5.15 -17.95
C LEU A 583 -17.23 -5.19 -19.38
N LEU A 584 -17.16 -6.35 -20.04
CA LEU A 584 -17.79 -6.54 -21.36
C LEU A 584 -19.30 -6.33 -21.26
N HIS A 585 -19.96 -6.87 -20.24
CA HIS A 585 -21.40 -6.63 -20.04
C HIS A 585 -21.72 -5.14 -19.94
N LEU A 586 -20.98 -4.40 -19.10
CA LEU A 586 -21.15 -2.95 -18.91
C LEU A 586 -20.87 -2.16 -20.20
N ALA A 587 -19.86 -2.57 -20.97
CA ALA A 587 -19.50 -1.98 -22.25
C ALA A 587 -20.39 -2.45 -23.43
N ARG A 588 -21.51 -3.14 -23.18
CA ARG A 588 -22.38 -3.74 -24.21
C ARG A 588 -21.61 -4.63 -25.20
N TYR A 589 -20.66 -5.38 -24.66
CA TYR A 589 -19.72 -6.29 -25.33
C TYR A 589 -18.76 -5.61 -26.33
N ASP A 590 -18.53 -4.31 -26.23
CA ASP A 590 -17.48 -3.61 -26.98
C ASP A 590 -16.10 -3.91 -26.35
N HIS A 591 -15.41 -4.90 -26.92
CA HIS A 591 -14.09 -5.33 -26.45
C HIS A 591 -13.00 -4.27 -26.60
N ARG A 592 -13.16 -3.28 -27.51
CA ARG A 592 -12.14 -2.24 -27.71
C ARG A 592 -12.11 -1.31 -26.51
N ARG A 593 -13.30 -0.96 -25.98
CA ARG A 593 -13.47 -0.21 -24.73
C ARG A 593 -12.88 -0.96 -23.55
N VAL A 594 -13.27 -2.23 -23.38
CA VAL A 594 -12.75 -3.04 -22.26
C VAL A 594 -11.23 -3.21 -22.34
N ARG A 595 -10.67 -3.41 -23.53
CA ARG A 595 -9.22 -3.47 -23.72
C ARG A 595 -8.53 -2.17 -23.33
N ALA A 596 -9.02 -1.02 -23.82
CA ALA A 596 -8.45 0.28 -23.48
C ALA A 596 -8.46 0.53 -21.97
N LEU A 597 -9.58 0.24 -21.31
CA LEU A 597 -9.72 0.39 -19.86
C LEU A 597 -8.77 -0.53 -19.09
N LEU A 598 -8.66 -1.81 -19.47
CA LEU A 598 -7.76 -2.75 -18.79
C LEU A 598 -6.28 -2.42 -19.04
N THR A 599 -5.93 -1.91 -20.21
CA THR A 599 -4.58 -1.39 -20.48
C THR A 599 -4.26 -0.20 -19.58
N TRP A 600 -5.18 0.76 -19.46
CA TRP A 600 -5.03 1.90 -18.56
C TRP A 600 -4.90 1.46 -17.10
N SER A 601 -5.78 0.55 -16.64
CA SER A 601 -5.79 0.00 -15.28
C SER A 601 -4.44 -0.66 -14.94
N SER A 602 -3.90 -1.46 -15.87
CA SER A 602 -2.59 -2.12 -15.71
C SER A 602 -1.44 -1.11 -15.64
N ALA A 603 -1.45 -0.08 -16.48
CA ALA A 603 -0.41 0.95 -16.52
C ALA A 603 -0.36 1.81 -15.24
N ASN A 604 -1.52 2.09 -14.64
CA ASN A 604 -1.63 2.96 -13.45
C ASN A 604 -1.61 2.19 -12.12
N GLY A 605 -1.55 0.85 -12.16
CA GLY A 605 -1.55 0.01 -10.97
C GLY A 605 -2.89 -0.04 -10.23
N SER A 606 -3.97 0.42 -10.85
CA SER A 606 -5.34 0.21 -10.34
C SER A 606 -5.75 -1.23 -10.61
N PRO A 607 -6.18 -2.02 -9.61
CA PRO A 607 -6.63 -3.39 -9.85
C PRO A 607 -7.88 -3.40 -10.75
N ALA A 608 -7.89 -4.25 -11.79
CA ALA A 608 -9.04 -4.36 -12.71
C ALA A 608 -10.37 -4.63 -11.98
N ARG A 609 -10.35 -5.40 -10.89
CA ARG A 609 -11.50 -5.60 -9.99
C ARG A 609 -12.04 -4.28 -9.44
N ARG A 610 -11.18 -3.37 -8.99
CA ARG A 610 -11.58 -2.06 -8.44
C ARG A 610 -12.30 -1.25 -9.50
N ILE A 611 -11.76 -1.20 -10.71
CA ILE A 611 -12.39 -0.52 -11.86
C ILE A 611 -13.76 -1.12 -12.18
N TRP A 612 -13.87 -2.44 -12.20
CA TRP A 612 -15.15 -3.11 -12.41
C TRP A 612 -16.18 -2.84 -11.31
N GLU A 613 -15.77 -2.91 -10.03
CA GLU A 613 -16.68 -2.59 -8.92
C GLU A 613 -17.10 -1.13 -8.92
N LEU A 614 -16.20 -0.21 -9.29
CA LEU A 614 -16.55 1.19 -9.51
C LEU A 614 -17.58 1.27 -10.64
N ALA A 615 -17.29 0.74 -11.83
CA ALA A 615 -18.19 0.81 -12.99
C ALA A 615 -19.60 0.26 -12.69
N LYS A 616 -19.72 -0.84 -11.93
CA LYS A 616 -21.00 -1.39 -11.48
C LYS A 616 -21.83 -0.40 -10.66
N LYS A 617 -21.20 0.43 -9.82
CA LYS A 617 -21.92 1.39 -8.96
C LYS A 617 -22.66 2.45 -9.78
N PHE A 618 -22.19 2.75 -10.98
CA PHE A 618 -22.76 3.80 -11.84
C PHE A 618 -23.56 3.25 -13.03
N GLU A 619 -23.69 1.93 -13.16
CA GLU A 619 -24.53 1.31 -14.19
C GLU A 619 -26.00 1.77 -14.06
N LYS A 620 -26.47 1.99 -12.83
CA LYS A 620 -27.85 2.38 -12.53
C LYS A 620 -27.99 3.90 -12.41
N ARG A 621 -28.04 4.58 -13.55
CA ARG A 621 -28.35 6.01 -13.59
C ARG A 621 -29.83 6.25 -13.30
N THR A 622 -30.10 7.11 -12.32
CA THR A 622 -31.41 7.74 -12.12
C THR A 622 -31.26 9.21 -12.47
N ALA A 623 -32.24 9.81 -13.14
CA ALA A 623 -32.24 11.26 -13.30
C ALA A 623 -32.30 11.93 -11.91
N ALA A 624 -31.46 12.96 -11.70
CA ALA A 624 -31.55 13.73 -10.47
C ALA A 624 -32.92 14.43 -10.38
N PRO A 625 -33.47 14.61 -9.16
CA PRO A 625 -34.64 15.45 -8.95
C PRO A 625 -34.32 16.87 -9.45
N LYS A 626 -35.10 17.36 -10.41
CA LYS A 626 -34.90 18.69 -11.01
C LYS A 626 -35.33 19.85 -10.11
N THR A 627 -36.06 19.56 -9.04
CA THR A 627 -36.60 20.58 -8.14
C THR A 627 -35.50 21.06 -7.18
N PRO A 628 -35.21 22.38 -7.12
CA PRO A 628 -34.31 22.90 -6.10
C PRO A 628 -34.88 22.67 -4.71
N PHE A 629 -34.00 22.41 -3.74
CA PHE A 629 -34.40 22.26 -2.34
C PHE A 629 -34.52 23.64 -1.69
N SER A 630 -35.66 23.91 -1.09
CA SER A 630 -35.89 25.13 -0.32
C SER A 630 -36.26 24.80 1.11
N SER A 631 -35.72 25.56 2.04
CA SER A 631 -36.04 25.47 3.46
C SER A 631 -35.82 26.82 4.10
N THR A 632 -36.74 27.23 4.99
CA THR A 632 -36.58 28.46 5.77
C THR A 632 -35.30 28.46 6.61
N ARG A 633 -34.77 27.28 6.94
CA ARG A 633 -33.51 27.11 7.67
C ARG A 633 -32.27 27.47 6.86
N LEU A 634 -32.34 27.53 5.53
CA LEU A 634 -31.21 27.98 4.70
C LEU A 634 -30.91 29.49 4.88
N GLY A 635 -31.93 30.27 5.25
CA GLY A 635 -31.78 31.71 5.50
C GLY A 635 -30.90 31.98 6.73
N PRO A 636 -30.08 33.05 6.75
CA PRO A 636 -29.97 34.10 5.73
C PRO A 636 -28.98 33.79 4.59
N TYR A 637 -28.30 32.65 4.60
CA TYR A 637 -27.24 32.36 3.62
C TYR A 637 -27.78 31.98 2.25
N ALA A 638 -28.96 31.34 2.21
CA ALA A 638 -29.65 31.04 0.98
C ALA A 638 -31.16 30.87 1.14
N THR A 639 -31.89 31.03 0.03
CA THR A 639 -33.32 30.68 -0.06
C THR A 639 -33.55 29.29 -0.68
N GLU A 640 -32.60 28.82 -1.48
CA GLU A 640 -32.63 27.52 -2.16
C GLU A 640 -31.23 26.94 -2.37
N ALA A 641 -31.17 25.62 -2.60
CA ALA A 641 -29.94 24.89 -2.89
C ALA A 641 -30.11 23.95 -4.10
N ASN A 642 -29.04 23.82 -4.89
CA ASN A 642 -29.03 23.01 -6.11
C ASN A 642 -28.81 21.52 -5.84
N ILE A 643 -29.79 20.84 -5.26
CA ILE A 643 -29.67 19.41 -4.98
C ILE A 643 -29.43 18.60 -6.25
N SER A 644 -30.07 18.94 -7.38
CA SER A 644 -29.83 18.26 -8.67
C SER A 644 -28.34 18.26 -9.01
N HIS A 645 -27.72 19.44 -8.95
CA HIS A 645 -26.31 19.60 -9.24
C HIS A 645 -25.41 18.82 -8.26
N PHE A 646 -25.74 18.81 -6.97
CA PHE A 646 -24.95 18.08 -5.97
C PHE A 646 -25.00 16.58 -6.23
N LEU A 647 -26.18 16.06 -6.58
CA LEU A 647 -26.38 14.66 -6.90
C LEU A 647 -25.66 14.28 -8.19
N GLU A 648 -25.80 15.08 -9.25
CA GLU A 648 -25.16 14.88 -10.55
C GLU A 648 -23.63 14.90 -10.46
N ALA A 649 -23.06 15.71 -9.57
CA ALA A 649 -21.61 15.83 -9.44
C ALA A 649 -20.99 14.90 -8.40
N HIS A 650 -21.74 14.49 -7.36
CA HIS A 650 -21.17 13.84 -6.17
C HIS A 650 -21.92 12.62 -5.66
N HIS A 651 -22.88 12.06 -6.39
CA HIS A 651 -23.62 10.88 -5.94
C HIS A 651 -23.71 9.80 -7.02
N TYR A 652 -23.21 8.59 -6.72
CA TYR A 652 -23.11 7.46 -7.68
C TYR A 652 -24.37 7.21 -8.52
N ARG A 653 -25.56 7.30 -7.89
CA ARG A 653 -26.85 7.04 -8.53
C ARG A 653 -27.25 8.06 -9.60
N TYR A 654 -26.85 9.32 -9.44
CA TYR A 654 -27.30 10.45 -10.25
C TYR A 654 -26.19 11.02 -11.12
N PHE A 655 -24.99 10.49 -10.95
CA PHE A 655 -23.77 11.02 -11.50
C PHE A 655 -23.82 11.19 -13.02
N GLU A 656 -23.55 12.42 -13.48
CA GLU A 656 -23.50 12.79 -14.89
C GLU A 656 -22.06 13.13 -15.30
N PRO A 657 -21.40 12.28 -16.10
CA PRO A 657 -19.99 12.51 -16.47
C PRO A 657 -19.75 13.82 -17.23
N ASP A 658 -20.75 14.34 -17.94
CA ASP A 658 -20.62 15.60 -18.67
C ASP A 658 -20.61 16.81 -17.72
N ALA A 659 -21.17 16.67 -16.51
CA ALA A 659 -21.14 17.72 -15.48
C ALA A 659 -19.71 17.99 -14.94
N ILE A 660 -18.76 17.13 -15.31
CA ILE A 660 -17.38 17.11 -14.83
C ILE A 660 -16.38 17.73 -15.81
N ALA A 661 -16.71 17.77 -17.10
CA ALA A 661 -15.79 18.30 -18.12
C ALA A 661 -15.38 19.74 -17.76
N GLY A 662 -14.08 19.95 -17.49
CA GLY A 662 -13.50 21.25 -17.13
C GLY A 662 -13.51 21.62 -15.64
N ARG A 663 -13.88 20.70 -14.72
CA ARG A 663 -13.85 20.95 -13.27
C ARG A 663 -12.60 20.33 -12.62
N PRO A 664 -12.08 20.91 -11.52
CA PRO A 664 -10.97 20.32 -10.76
C PRO A 664 -11.32 18.90 -10.28
N PRO A 665 -10.32 18.03 -10.07
CA PRO A 665 -10.54 16.63 -9.73
C PRO A 665 -11.30 16.51 -8.41
N ILE A 666 -12.59 16.20 -8.51
CA ILE A 666 -13.40 15.84 -7.35
C ILE A 666 -13.06 14.39 -7.01
N THR A 667 -12.49 14.16 -5.83
CA THR A 667 -12.00 12.84 -5.41
C THR A 667 -12.95 12.09 -4.48
N THR A 668 -14.16 12.63 -4.24
CA THR A 668 -15.06 12.15 -3.20
C THR A 668 -16.52 12.12 -3.65
N MET A 669 -17.18 11.00 -3.33
CA MET A 669 -18.58 10.72 -3.67
C MET A 669 -19.36 10.34 -2.42
N TRP A 670 -20.63 10.72 -2.39
CA TRP A 670 -21.61 10.18 -1.47
C TRP A 670 -21.89 8.71 -1.79
N SER A 671 -21.85 7.87 -0.76
CA SER A 671 -22.16 6.44 -0.87
C SER A 671 -23.59 6.22 -1.39
N PRO A 672 -23.87 5.15 -2.16
CA PRO A 672 -25.22 4.82 -2.63
C PRO A 672 -26.27 4.64 -1.54
N LYS A 673 -25.85 4.53 -0.26
CA LYS A 673 -26.73 4.45 0.90
C LYS A 673 -27.27 5.80 1.35
N VAL A 674 -26.60 6.89 0.99
CA VAL A 674 -27.01 8.25 1.35
C VAL A 674 -28.19 8.63 0.47
N THR A 675 -29.35 8.86 1.08
CA THR A 675 -30.54 9.26 0.34
C THR A 675 -30.54 10.76 0.07
N VAL A 676 -31.45 11.22 -0.80
CA VAL A 676 -31.67 12.66 -1.02
C VAL A 676 -32.03 13.35 0.30
N GLN A 677 -32.87 12.72 1.12
CA GLN A 677 -33.25 13.25 2.44
C GLN A 677 -32.05 13.37 3.38
N ASP A 678 -31.11 12.42 3.35
CA ASP A 678 -29.89 12.49 4.15
C ASP A 678 -29.01 13.67 3.72
N LEU A 679 -28.92 13.94 2.41
CA LEU A 679 -28.18 15.10 1.90
C LEU A 679 -28.82 16.43 2.31
N GLU A 680 -30.14 16.52 2.24
CA GLU A 680 -30.88 17.69 2.74
C GLU A 680 -30.61 17.90 4.24
N ASN A 681 -30.65 16.82 5.03
CA ASN A 681 -30.36 16.88 6.46
C ASN A 681 -28.91 17.30 6.74
N HIS A 682 -27.94 16.74 6.01
CA HIS A 682 -26.53 17.12 6.10
C HIS A 682 -26.30 18.58 5.72
N LEU A 683 -26.99 19.07 4.69
CA LEU A 683 -26.92 20.47 4.26
C LEU A 683 -27.47 21.40 5.33
N LEU A 684 -28.65 21.09 5.89
CA LEU A 684 -29.24 21.88 6.97
C LEU A 684 -28.36 21.89 8.22
N GLU A 685 -27.80 20.75 8.61
CA GLU A 685 -26.87 20.66 9.72
C GLU A 685 -25.61 21.50 9.47
N ALA A 686 -25.04 21.43 8.26
CA ALA A 686 -23.88 22.23 7.90
C ALA A 686 -24.17 23.73 8.01
N VAL A 687 -25.33 24.17 7.52
CA VAL A 687 -25.78 25.56 7.62
C VAL A 687 -25.95 26.00 9.07
N ASP A 688 -26.57 25.19 9.92
CA ASP A 688 -26.74 25.52 11.34
C ASP A 688 -25.40 25.63 12.07
N LYS A 689 -24.45 24.75 11.75
CA LYS A 689 -23.08 24.83 12.28
C LYS A 689 -22.31 26.05 11.78
N LEU A 690 -22.58 26.51 10.56
CA LEU A 690 -22.05 27.77 10.06
C LEU A 690 -22.66 28.97 10.80
N LYS A 691 -23.97 28.97 11.11
CA LYS A 691 -24.61 30.03 11.92
C LYS A 691 -24.04 30.14 13.32
N ALA A 692 -23.73 28.99 13.93
CA ALA A 692 -23.17 28.93 15.26
C ALA A 692 -21.72 29.45 15.34
N ARG A 693 -21.08 29.71 14.20
CA ARG A 693 -19.71 30.24 14.10
C ARG A 693 -19.76 31.63 13.45
N PRO A 694 -18.93 32.59 13.87
CA PRO A 694 -18.79 33.85 13.15
C PRO A 694 -18.14 33.58 11.78
N TRP A 695 -18.95 33.25 10.78
CA TRP A 695 -18.52 33.09 9.40
C TRP A 695 -18.94 34.32 8.61
N HIS A 696 -17.95 35.02 8.07
CA HIS A 696 -18.14 36.17 7.19
C HIS A 696 -17.45 35.80 5.87
N PRO A 697 -18.19 35.30 4.86
CA PRO A 697 -17.59 34.96 3.59
C PRO A 697 -16.87 36.18 3.05
N ARG A 698 -15.57 36.06 2.79
CA ARG A 698 -14.82 37.13 2.14
C ARG A 698 -15.36 37.28 0.72
N PRO A 699 -15.28 38.47 0.09
CA PRO A 699 -15.77 38.69 -1.27
C PRO A 699 -15.27 37.69 -2.34
N ASN A 700 -14.17 36.97 -2.06
CA ASN A 700 -13.56 35.98 -2.95
C ASN A 700 -13.51 34.55 -2.37
N GLU A 701 -14.00 34.33 -1.15
CA GLU A 701 -13.99 33.02 -0.49
C GLU A 701 -15.36 32.36 -0.67
N MET A 702 -15.53 31.69 -1.81
CA MET A 702 -16.79 31.09 -2.23
C MET A 702 -17.07 29.73 -1.57
N SER A 703 -16.19 29.20 -0.71
CA SER A 703 -16.42 27.91 -0.07
C SER A 703 -15.86 27.77 1.34
N THR A 704 -16.49 26.95 2.17
CA THR A 704 -16.07 26.62 3.54
C THR A 704 -16.27 25.12 3.82
N THR A 705 -15.51 24.55 4.75
CA THR A 705 -15.68 23.15 5.18
C THR A 705 -16.34 23.06 6.55
N VAL A 706 -17.24 22.09 6.70
CA VAL A 706 -18.00 21.86 7.93
C VAL A 706 -17.96 20.39 8.29
N LYS A 707 -17.63 20.09 9.55
CA LYS A 707 -17.69 18.75 10.10
C LYS A 707 -19.07 18.49 10.72
N LEU A 708 -19.78 17.52 10.16
CA LEU A 708 -21.08 17.03 10.60
C LEU A 708 -20.94 16.11 11.83
N ASP A 709 -22.05 15.87 12.53
CA ASP A 709 -22.09 15.11 13.79
C ASP A 709 -21.84 13.62 13.56
N ASN A 710 -22.23 13.11 12.39
CA ASN A 710 -21.90 11.77 11.95
C ASN A 710 -20.43 11.60 11.49
N GLY A 711 -19.60 12.65 11.63
CA GLY A 711 -18.19 12.63 11.30
C GLY A 711 -17.84 12.89 9.84
N VAL A 712 -18.84 13.09 8.96
CA VAL A 712 -18.60 13.54 7.59
C VAL A 712 -18.12 14.99 7.59
N VAL A 713 -17.14 15.30 6.76
CA VAL A 713 -16.72 16.67 6.45
C VAL A 713 -17.27 17.01 5.08
N VAL A 714 -18.00 18.11 4.97
CA VAL A 714 -18.56 18.62 3.71
C VAL A 714 -17.94 19.95 3.34
N GLN A 715 -17.87 20.25 2.05
CA GLN A 715 -17.57 21.58 1.53
C GLN A 715 -18.86 22.22 1.02
N LEU A 716 -19.10 23.46 1.43
CA LEU A 716 -20.22 24.27 1.00
C LEU A 716 -19.70 25.43 0.18
N GLY A 717 -20.19 25.56 -1.04
CA GLY A 717 -19.95 26.71 -1.89
C GLY A 717 -21.16 27.65 -1.89
N VAL A 718 -20.98 28.89 -1.42
CA VAL A 718 -22.03 29.91 -1.36
C VAL A 718 -21.66 31.05 -2.30
N HIS A 719 -22.55 31.34 -3.26
CA HIS A 719 -22.38 32.43 -4.20
C HIS A 719 -22.81 33.77 -3.60
N HIS A 720 -22.34 34.87 -4.19
CA HIS A 720 -22.61 36.24 -3.76
C HIS A 720 -24.10 36.61 -3.73
N ASN A 721 -24.93 35.93 -4.52
CA ASN A 721 -26.39 36.11 -4.55
C ASN A 721 -27.12 35.31 -3.45
N GLY A 722 -26.40 34.70 -2.51
CA GLY A 722 -26.99 33.86 -1.47
C GLY A 722 -27.50 32.53 -2.02
N TYR A 723 -26.82 31.94 -3.00
CA TYR A 723 -27.17 30.63 -3.55
C TYR A 723 -26.13 29.59 -3.13
N ILE A 724 -26.57 28.43 -2.62
CA ILE A 724 -25.65 27.31 -2.38
C ILE A 724 -25.49 26.53 -3.69
N GLY A 725 -24.38 26.82 -4.38
CA GLY A 725 -24.06 26.24 -5.68
C GLY A 725 -23.18 25.00 -5.60
N GLN A 726 -22.59 24.70 -4.44
CA GLN A 726 -21.83 23.46 -4.24
C GLN A 726 -22.07 22.88 -2.84
N PHE A 727 -22.25 21.56 -2.77
CA PHE A 727 -22.32 20.81 -1.53
C PHE A 727 -21.84 19.37 -1.78
N TYR A 728 -20.69 19.01 -1.22
CA TYR A 728 -20.13 17.68 -1.43
C TYR A 728 -19.28 17.20 -0.25
N PRO A 729 -19.07 15.87 -0.11
CA PRO A 729 -18.29 15.35 0.98
C PRO A 729 -16.81 15.51 0.66
N VAL A 730 -16.00 15.91 1.63
CA VAL A 730 -14.53 15.99 1.55
C VAL A 730 -13.89 14.76 2.21
N SER A 731 -14.49 14.28 3.30
CA SER A 731 -14.07 13.06 3.99
C SER A 731 -15.20 12.56 4.89
N GLY A 732 -15.11 11.33 5.40
CA GLY A 732 -16.11 10.80 6.32
C GLY A 732 -15.99 9.30 6.51
N PRO A 733 -16.90 8.69 7.29
CA PRO A 733 -17.04 7.25 7.40
C PRO A 733 -17.23 6.59 6.01
N ALA A 734 -16.57 5.45 5.78
CA ALA A 734 -16.52 4.78 4.47
C ALA A 734 -17.89 4.27 3.98
N ASP A 735 -18.87 4.14 4.87
CA ASP A 735 -20.24 3.78 4.52
C ASP A 735 -21.07 4.97 4.01
N LEU A 736 -20.60 6.20 4.25
CA LEU A 736 -21.24 7.46 3.85
C LEU A 736 -20.46 8.19 2.74
N VAL A 737 -19.13 8.13 2.75
CA VAL A 737 -18.25 8.83 1.81
C VAL A 737 -17.24 7.85 1.23
N GLU A 738 -17.12 7.85 -0.10
CA GLU A 738 -16.14 7.04 -0.81
C GLU A 738 -15.14 7.95 -1.54
N GLN A 739 -13.85 7.63 -1.41
CA GLN A 739 -12.79 8.28 -2.18
C GLN A 739 -12.57 7.54 -3.48
N VAL A 740 -12.69 8.26 -4.59
CA VAL A 740 -12.43 7.74 -5.94
C VAL A 740 -11.38 8.63 -6.57
N ALA A 741 -10.31 8.02 -7.09
CA ALA A 741 -9.33 8.79 -7.83
C ALA A 741 -9.97 9.29 -9.13
N TRP A 742 -9.73 10.55 -9.48
CA TRP A 742 -10.41 11.21 -10.58
C TRP A 742 -10.16 10.51 -11.92
N ASP A 743 -8.92 10.10 -12.15
CA ASP A 743 -8.47 9.33 -13.31
C ASP A 743 -9.16 7.97 -13.38
N GLU A 744 -9.30 7.25 -12.26
CA GLU A 744 -10.08 6.01 -12.19
C GLU A 744 -11.53 6.21 -12.60
N LEU A 745 -12.11 7.34 -12.18
CA LEU A 745 -13.49 7.67 -12.50
C LEU A 745 -13.63 8.02 -13.99
N VAL A 746 -12.85 8.98 -14.49
CA VAL A 746 -12.93 9.43 -15.89
C VAL A 746 -12.72 8.27 -16.86
N GLU A 747 -11.76 7.40 -16.57
CA GLU A 747 -11.45 6.28 -17.46
C GLU A 747 -12.48 5.16 -17.36
N ALA A 748 -12.93 4.80 -16.15
CA ALA A 748 -14.04 3.87 -15.99
C ALA A 748 -15.32 4.37 -16.69
N PHE A 749 -15.60 5.68 -16.67
CA PHE A 749 -16.79 6.26 -17.32
C PHE A 749 -16.64 6.45 -18.81
N GLY A 750 -15.66 7.24 -19.22
CA GLY A 750 -15.46 7.66 -20.59
C GLY A 750 -15.25 6.47 -21.50
N VAL A 751 -14.43 5.51 -21.07
CA VAL A 751 -14.13 4.33 -21.89
C VAL A 751 -15.31 3.37 -21.95
N LEU A 752 -15.98 3.04 -20.84
CA LEU A 752 -17.06 2.04 -20.87
C LEU A 752 -18.33 2.56 -21.53
N PHE A 753 -18.76 3.78 -21.19
CA PHE A 753 -20.08 4.28 -21.62
C PHE A 753 -20.02 5.06 -22.94
N GLY A 754 -18.83 5.31 -23.50
CA GLY A 754 -18.69 5.89 -24.83
C GLY A 754 -19.15 7.35 -24.91
N GLN A 755 -19.21 8.03 -23.77
CA GLN A 755 -19.14 9.49 -23.76
C GLN A 755 -17.71 9.80 -24.18
N ALA A 756 -17.54 10.32 -25.40
CA ALA A 756 -16.25 10.76 -25.87
C ALA A 756 -15.71 11.73 -24.82
N ALA A 757 -14.63 11.33 -24.13
CA ALA A 757 -13.82 12.27 -23.37
C ALA A 757 -13.35 13.32 -24.39
N ARG A 758 -14.05 14.45 -24.42
CA ARG A 758 -13.67 15.63 -25.18
C ARG A 758 -12.77 16.50 -24.31
#